data_AF-A0A401GES2-F1
#
_entry.id   AF-A0A401GES2-F1
#
_cell.length_a   1.000
_cell.length_b   1.000
_cell.length_c   1.000
_cell.angle_alpha   90.00
_cell.angle_beta   90.00
_cell.angle_gamma   90.00
#
_symmetry.space_group_name_H-M   'P 1'
#
loop_
_entity.id
_entity.type
_entity.pdbx_description
1 polymer ?
#
loop_
_entity_poly.entity_id
_entity_poly.type
_entity_poly.pdbx_seq_one_letter_code
_entity_poly.pdbx_strand_id
1 'polypeptide(L)'
;MLPATSVDPKTAATFRLLETFHLISAQSKISGYEFYTALARRTDNTGVNPPKNRYPAFMRMMREWRHLKMLKRSGCGHDPGGVAATLPGSCAVLCPACPHPGKNLPADWADVPKDKRLFLSIDANFWLKRKKVSSDQVNPGLNHGYAYFVEEKAYKEHLRTYDKAFPDEISTCNNHDALKLASMKGAHQSTAASGVGTVDCARHDMKRPCSVGDLQKGEQYVNMDYIFWSTVCQHSPFEMIDIVASYDIACQWSKNIWTRFKHYGMSSNLLNRSFTFVIPKFHLPAHQESCHVAYSFNLLPWVARTDGEGVERGHAAHNLYASSMKEMGPGSRRDVLDDAFGDSNWRKVSNLASTFLAKVKMAVQERCEHVCAFHDFNAVMTTESSAEGWKDMVEAWENDLASPNPFIVTRPTVTLAGVRLQLAEEEAANLTASRETPFPAQEMPLLLPSAIQGTMACSPALMEVEWRLCYALANDILNDLRQHLRLRSHMYIYKDRFVRGQRQNTRARTTIQIVEDKVNVDATRYRTTFSALVALAQSLNKESEGRRTLAWIWMAPGAGEGSVGDTQDSLRIEWCKARARAHRWTEECQLLEEEMRRVLEFQEWIASWWLDQAERNVGRSPEHEEGSVAYAYRQAEIRRAISSICERAWKDVPEWLEVEDEVD
;
A
#
# COMPACT_ATOMS: atom_id res chain seq x y z
N MET A 1 -12.31 41.86 -3.87
CA MET A 1 -12.36 41.31 -2.50
C MET A 1 -13.40 40.20 -2.48
N LEU A 2 -13.29 39.21 -1.59
CA LEU A 2 -14.36 38.21 -1.38
C LEU A 2 -15.17 38.63 -0.14
N PRO A 3 -16.50 38.78 -0.21
CA PRO A 3 -17.32 39.04 0.96
C PRO A 3 -17.60 37.75 1.75
N ALA A 4 -17.96 37.87 3.03
CA ALA A 4 -18.39 36.73 3.87
C ALA A 4 -19.90 36.39 3.74
N THR A 5 -20.63 37.16 2.95
CA THR A 5 -22.06 37.00 2.64
C THR A 5 -22.32 37.62 1.27
N SER A 6 -23.12 36.96 0.44
CA SER A 6 -23.45 37.44 -0.93
C SER A 6 -24.59 38.45 -0.98
N VAL A 7 -25.57 38.36 -0.06
CA VAL A 7 -26.81 39.17 -0.11
C VAL A 7 -26.66 40.54 0.58
N ASP A 8 -25.97 40.60 1.72
CA ASP A 8 -25.62 41.85 2.40
C ASP A 8 -24.19 41.76 2.98
N PRO A 9 -23.17 42.23 2.24
CA PRO A 9 -21.76 42.07 2.61
C PRO A 9 -21.31 43.08 3.67
N LYS A 10 -21.36 42.71 4.96
CA LYS A 10 -20.82 43.53 6.07
C LYS A 10 -19.35 43.26 6.45
N THR A 11 -18.69 42.30 5.79
CA THR A 11 -17.28 41.93 6.03
C THR A 11 -16.72 41.26 4.77
N ALA A 12 -15.49 41.60 4.39
CA ALA A 12 -14.82 41.03 3.24
C ALA A 12 -13.31 40.85 3.51
N ALA A 13 -12.68 39.95 2.76
CA ALA A 13 -11.23 39.75 2.73
C ALA A 13 -10.64 40.14 1.37
N THR A 14 -9.39 40.62 1.38
CA THR A 14 -8.62 40.79 0.15
C THR A 14 -8.22 39.42 -0.39
N PHE A 15 -8.13 39.26 -1.71
CA PHE A 15 -7.67 38.01 -2.31
C PHE A 15 -6.24 37.67 -1.86
N ARG A 16 -5.38 38.68 -1.67
CA ARG A 16 -4.04 38.52 -1.08
C ARG A 16 -4.09 37.83 0.28
N LEU A 17 -5.00 38.21 1.18
CA LEU A 17 -5.14 37.58 2.50
C LEU A 17 -5.55 36.10 2.39
N LEU A 18 -6.51 35.80 1.51
CA LEU A 18 -7.00 34.44 1.28
C LEU A 18 -5.94 33.56 0.61
N GLU A 19 -5.16 34.10 -0.34
CA GLU A 19 -4.02 33.42 -0.97
C GLU A 19 -2.89 33.15 0.03
N THR A 20 -2.52 34.15 0.84
CA THR A 20 -1.53 33.98 1.91
C THR A 20 -1.94 32.86 2.87
N PHE A 21 -3.18 32.84 3.36
CA PHE A 21 -3.61 31.76 4.26
C PHE A 21 -3.75 30.41 3.55
N HIS A 22 -4.28 30.37 2.32
CA HIS A 22 -4.39 29.13 1.55
C HIS A 22 -3.00 28.48 1.38
N LEU A 23 -2.01 29.23 0.91
CA LEU A 23 -0.65 28.74 0.71
C LEU A 23 0.04 28.36 2.02
N ILE A 24 -0.06 29.17 3.08
CA ILE A 24 0.58 28.85 4.36
C ILE A 24 -0.10 27.64 5.03
N SER A 25 -1.43 27.53 5.01
CA SER A 25 -2.12 26.34 5.53
C SER A 25 -1.89 25.08 4.69
N ALA A 26 -1.57 25.22 3.41
CA ALA A 26 -1.08 24.12 2.57
C ALA A 26 0.39 23.73 2.91
N GLN A 27 1.27 24.69 3.16
CA GLN A 27 2.70 24.44 3.40
C GLN A 27 3.03 24.05 4.86
N SER A 28 2.61 24.85 5.85
CA SER A 28 2.94 24.66 7.27
C SER A 28 1.85 23.96 8.09
N LYS A 29 0.68 23.72 7.48
CA LYS A 29 -0.49 23.09 8.11
C LYS A 29 -1.07 23.88 9.30
N ILE A 30 -0.75 25.18 9.39
CA ILE A 30 -1.27 26.10 10.41
C ILE A 30 -2.81 26.12 10.41
N SER A 31 -3.42 26.14 11.59
CA SER A 31 -4.87 26.26 11.71
C SER A 31 -5.35 27.66 11.34
N GLY A 32 -6.61 27.76 10.90
CA GLY A 32 -7.25 29.07 10.67
C GLY A 32 -7.33 29.91 11.94
N TYR A 33 -7.43 29.27 13.11
CA TYR A 33 -7.47 29.96 14.40
C TYR A 33 -6.14 30.64 14.71
N GLU A 34 -5.02 29.93 14.58
CA GLU A 34 -3.68 30.48 14.82
C GLU A 34 -3.36 31.62 13.85
N PHE A 35 -3.65 31.43 12.56
CA PHE A 35 -3.44 32.47 11.54
C PHE A 35 -4.30 33.72 11.82
N TYR A 36 -5.60 33.54 12.11
CA TYR A 36 -6.48 34.67 12.44
C TYR A 36 -6.06 35.37 13.74
N THR A 37 -5.62 34.62 14.75
CA THR A 37 -5.12 35.16 16.01
C THR A 37 -3.83 35.96 15.79
N ALA A 38 -2.94 35.50 14.91
CA ALA A 38 -1.76 36.26 14.52
C ALA A 38 -2.12 37.58 13.79
N LEU A 39 -3.15 37.59 12.93
CA LEU A 39 -3.67 38.82 12.33
C LEU A 39 -4.23 39.79 13.39
N ALA A 40 -5.02 39.27 14.34
CA ALA A 40 -5.58 40.09 15.42
C ALA A 40 -4.47 40.70 16.29
N ARG A 41 -3.47 39.90 16.66
CA ARG A 41 -2.28 40.35 17.40
C ARG A 41 -1.41 41.34 16.63
N ARG A 42 -1.37 41.25 15.29
CA ARG A 42 -0.68 42.25 14.46
C ARG A 42 -1.38 43.62 14.48
N THR A 43 -2.68 43.66 14.76
CA THR A 43 -3.44 44.89 14.95
C THR A 43 -3.30 45.43 16.37
N ASP A 44 -3.46 44.56 17.38
CA ASP A 44 -3.15 44.85 18.78
C ASP A 44 -2.53 43.63 19.48
N ASN A 45 -1.24 43.70 19.81
CA ASN A 45 -0.52 42.65 20.53
C ASN A 45 -0.53 42.86 22.06
N THR A 46 -1.10 43.95 22.55
CA THR A 46 -1.19 44.29 23.99
C THR A 46 -2.43 43.68 24.63
N GLY A 47 -3.49 43.48 23.86
CA GLY A 47 -4.79 43.01 24.36
C GLY A 47 -5.61 44.11 25.04
N VAL A 48 -5.17 45.38 24.99
CA VAL A 48 -5.87 46.53 25.57
C VAL A 48 -7.06 46.94 24.71
N ASN A 49 -6.95 46.85 23.38
CA ASN A 49 -8.00 47.20 22.41
C ASN A 49 -8.08 46.14 21.30
N PRO A 50 -8.44 44.88 21.62
CA PRO A 50 -8.44 43.80 20.65
C PRO A 50 -9.44 44.05 19.51
N PRO A 51 -9.10 43.77 18.25
CA PRO A 51 -10.00 43.97 17.13
C PRO A 51 -11.23 43.05 17.22
N LYS A 52 -12.38 43.54 16.74
CA LYS A 52 -13.64 42.78 16.73
C LYS A 52 -13.46 41.40 16.07
N ASN A 53 -13.88 40.34 16.75
CA ASN A 53 -13.73 38.97 16.27
C ASN A 53 -14.50 38.75 14.95
N ARG A 54 -13.75 38.49 13.86
CA ARG A 54 -14.26 38.10 12.53
C ARG A 54 -13.83 36.69 12.13
N TYR A 55 -13.31 35.87 13.04
CA TYR A 55 -12.87 34.51 12.75
C TYR A 55 -13.93 33.63 12.05
N PRO A 56 -15.22 33.61 12.46
CA PRO A 56 -16.23 32.82 11.75
C PRO A 56 -16.47 33.30 10.31
N ALA A 57 -16.44 34.61 10.08
CA ALA A 57 -16.55 35.20 8.74
C ALA A 57 -15.32 34.87 7.88
N PHE A 58 -14.12 34.93 8.45
CA PHE A 58 -12.88 34.52 7.79
C PHE A 58 -12.90 33.04 7.39
N MET A 59 -13.30 32.14 8.28
CA MET A 59 -13.38 30.71 7.98
C MET A 59 -14.44 30.38 6.93
N ARG A 60 -15.56 31.11 6.89
CA ARG A 60 -16.54 31.00 5.80
C ARG A 60 -15.93 31.43 4.46
N MET A 61 -15.34 32.63 4.39
CA MET A 61 -14.67 33.11 3.17
C MET A 61 -13.58 32.13 2.70
N MET A 62 -12.81 31.55 3.63
CA MET A 62 -11.78 30.57 3.28
C MET A 62 -12.34 29.24 2.77
N ARG A 63 -13.50 28.81 3.26
CA ARG A 63 -14.20 27.62 2.76
C ARG A 63 -14.70 27.82 1.33
N GLU A 64 -15.40 28.93 1.09
CA GLU A 64 -15.87 29.34 -0.23
C GLU A 64 -14.69 29.52 -1.20
N TRP A 65 -13.61 30.18 -0.75
CA TRP A 65 -12.39 30.39 -1.52
C TRP A 65 -11.72 29.10 -1.99
N ARG A 66 -11.61 28.08 -1.12
CA ARG A 66 -11.06 26.76 -1.48
C ARG A 66 -11.89 26.09 -2.57
N HIS A 67 -13.21 26.02 -2.37
CA HIS A 67 -14.13 25.42 -3.32
C HIS A 67 -14.12 26.15 -4.67
N LEU A 68 -14.16 27.48 -4.68
CA LEU A 68 -14.05 28.28 -5.90
C LEU A 68 -12.69 28.13 -6.61
N LYS A 69 -11.57 28.02 -5.86
CA LYS A 69 -10.26 27.74 -6.45
C LYS A 69 -10.19 26.34 -7.06
N MET A 70 -10.79 25.34 -6.45
CA MET A 70 -10.92 23.99 -7.01
C MET A 70 -11.67 24.04 -8.35
N LEU A 71 -12.92 24.53 -8.35
CA LEU A 71 -13.74 24.66 -9.56
C LEU A 71 -13.04 25.46 -10.67
N LYS A 72 -12.36 26.57 -10.31
CA LYS A 72 -11.60 27.38 -11.27
C LYS A 72 -10.38 26.63 -11.84
N ARG A 73 -9.63 25.88 -11.03
CA ARG A 73 -8.51 25.03 -11.48
C ARG A 73 -8.95 23.87 -12.39
N SER A 74 -10.23 23.52 -12.35
CA SER A 74 -10.83 22.41 -13.11
C SER A 74 -11.66 22.89 -14.31
N GLY A 75 -11.67 24.20 -14.59
CA GLY A 75 -12.32 24.77 -15.77
C GLY A 75 -13.86 24.80 -15.71
N CYS A 76 -14.50 24.51 -14.57
CA CYS A 76 -15.97 24.46 -14.44
C CYS A 76 -16.70 25.78 -14.78
N GLY A 77 -15.98 26.90 -14.89
CA GLY A 77 -16.52 28.17 -15.37
C GLY A 77 -16.65 28.28 -16.91
N HIS A 78 -16.06 27.34 -17.66
CA HIS A 78 -16.14 27.20 -19.11
C HIS A 78 -17.18 26.15 -19.55
N ASP A 79 -17.88 25.54 -18.58
CA ASP A 79 -19.00 24.64 -18.84
C ASP A 79 -20.31 25.47 -18.92
N PRO A 80 -21.12 25.36 -19.98
CA PRO A 80 -22.43 26.03 -20.06
C PRO A 80 -23.40 25.65 -18.93
N GLY A 81 -23.34 24.42 -18.42
CA GLY A 81 -24.09 23.98 -17.24
C GLY A 81 -23.46 24.41 -15.90
N GLY A 82 -22.26 25.00 -15.94
CA GLY A 82 -21.52 25.52 -14.80
C GLY A 82 -21.28 24.47 -13.71
N VAL A 83 -21.30 24.92 -12.45
CA VAL A 83 -21.02 24.04 -11.29
C VAL A 83 -21.99 22.85 -11.21
N ALA A 84 -23.23 22.99 -11.67
CA ALA A 84 -24.22 21.92 -11.64
C ALA A 84 -23.91 20.76 -12.61
N ALA A 85 -23.13 21.01 -13.66
CA ALA A 85 -22.66 19.99 -14.61
C ALA A 85 -21.36 19.28 -14.17
N THR A 86 -20.75 19.70 -13.05
CA THR A 86 -19.48 19.14 -12.56
C THR A 86 -19.63 17.64 -12.29
N LEU A 87 -18.94 16.82 -13.08
CA LEU A 87 -18.96 15.37 -12.93
C LEU A 87 -18.18 14.92 -11.66
N PRO A 88 -18.54 13.79 -11.04
CA PRO A 88 -17.73 13.18 -9.98
C PRO A 88 -16.28 13.03 -10.41
N GLY A 89 -15.34 13.29 -9.50
CA GLY A 89 -13.89 13.15 -9.74
C GLY A 89 -13.25 14.17 -10.68
N SER A 90 -14.01 14.89 -11.51
CA SER A 90 -13.49 15.79 -12.56
C SER A 90 -12.57 16.92 -12.06
N CYS A 91 -12.71 17.33 -10.79
CA CYS A 91 -11.88 18.35 -10.16
C CYS A 91 -10.58 17.82 -9.51
N ALA A 92 -10.32 16.52 -9.54
CA ALA A 92 -9.09 15.95 -8.99
C ALA A 92 -7.88 16.21 -9.90
N VAL A 93 -6.72 16.52 -9.30
CA VAL A 93 -5.45 16.65 -10.02
C VAL A 93 -4.94 15.25 -10.35
N LEU A 94 -5.15 14.84 -11.60
CA LEU A 94 -4.72 13.54 -12.12
C LEU A 94 -3.19 13.39 -12.11
N CYS A 95 -2.71 12.15 -12.02
CA CYS A 95 -1.30 11.80 -12.17
C CYS A 95 -0.93 11.70 -13.66
N PRO A 96 -0.04 12.55 -14.20
CA PRO A 96 0.32 12.54 -15.62
C PRO A 96 1.08 11.29 -16.08
N ALA A 97 1.74 10.58 -15.15
CA ALA A 97 2.50 9.35 -15.44
C ALA A 97 1.64 8.08 -15.40
N CYS A 98 0.41 8.14 -14.86
CA CYS A 98 -0.53 7.01 -14.96
C CYS A 98 -1.01 6.82 -16.41
N PRO A 99 -1.43 5.61 -16.81
CA PRO A 99 -2.11 5.41 -18.08
C PRO A 99 -3.49 6.08 -18.06
N HIS A 100 -3.75 6.96 -19.03
CA HIS A 100 -5.05 7.58 -19.29
C HIS A 100 -5.37 7.49 -20.80
N PRO A 101 -6.25 6.58 -21.22
CA PRO A 101 -6.66 6.48 -22.62
C PRO A 101 -7.31 7.78 -23.11
N GLY A 102 -7.08 8.11 -24.38
CA GLY A 102 -7.51 9.39 -24.95
C GLY A 102 -6.84 10.64 -24.37
N LYS A 103 -5.79 10.49 -23.54
CA LYS A 103 -5.02 11.61 -22.95
C LYS A 103 -3.50 11.45 -23.07
N ASN A 104 -2.95 10.27 -22.80
CA ASN A 104 -1.50 10.03 -22.86
C ASN A 104 -1.07 8.63 -23.32
N LEU A 105 -2.04 7.77 -23.64
CA LEU A 105 -1.80 6.51 -24.36
C LEU A 105 -2.02 6.72 -25.86
N PRO A 106 -1.26 6.04 -26.74
CA PRO A 106 -1.49 6.07 -28.18
C PRO A 106 -2.83 5.40 -28.53
N ALA A 107 -3.35 5.63 -29.74
CA ALA A 107 -4.70 5.18 -30.11
C ALA A 107 -4.86 3.64 -30.14
N ASP A 108 -3.77 2.94 -30.47
CA ASP A 108 -3.63 1.49 -30.58
C ASP A 108 -3.29 0.79 -29.25
N TRP A 109 -3.25 1.50 -28.12
CA TRP A 109 -2.70 1.01 -26.85
C TRP A 109 -3.23 -0.34 -26.34
N ALA A 110 -4.42 -0.74 -26.77
CA ALA A 110 -5.03 -2.03 -26.40
C ALA A 110 -4.34 -3.24 -27.06
N ASP A 111 -3.62 -3.03 -28.16
CA ASP A 111 -2.85 -4.03 -28.90
C ASP A 111 -1.35 -4.03 -28.52
N VAL A 112 -0.94 -3.15 -27.58
CA VAL A 112 0.46 -2.91 -27.17
C VAL A 112 0.77 -3.68 -25.87
N PRO A 113 2.04 -4.02 -25.52
CA PRO A 113 2.34 -4.95 -24.43
C PRO A 113 1.83 -4.64 -23.01
N LYS A 114 2.05 -5.62 -22.12
CA LYS A 114 1.62 -5.64 -20.70
C LYS A 114 2.33 -4.61 -19.80
N ASP A 115 3.15 -3.71 -20.35
CA ASP A 115 3.86 -2.65 -19.61
C ASP A 115 2.93 -1.48 -19.20
N LYS A 116 1.80 -1.30 -19.90
CA LYS A 116 0.89 -0.15 -19.73
C LYS A 116 -0.14 -0.27 -18.59
N ARG A 117 0.29 -0.82 -17.44
CA ARG A 117 -0.58 -1.10 -16.29
C ARG A 117 -0.92 0.11 -15.41
N LEU A 118 -2.08 0.04 -14.75
CA LEU A 118 -2.46 0.96 -13.68
C LEU A 118 -2.13 0.36 -12.30
N PHE A 119 -1.25 1.03 -11.56
CA PHE A 119 -0.84 0.61 -10.21
C PHE A 119 -1.63 1.37 -9.13
N LEU A 120 -2.39 0.62 -8.32
CA LEU A 120 -3.22 1.12 -7.23
C LEU A 120 -2.71 0.65 -5.87
N SER A 121 -2.76 1.50 -4.84
CA SER A 121 -2.49 1.13 -3.44
C SER A 121 -3.68 1.51 -2.56
N ILE A 122 -4.17 0.56 -1.77
CA ILE A 122 -5.38 0.63 -0.93
C ILE A 122 -4.96 0.58 0.53
N ASP A 123 -5.40 1.54 1.36
CA ASP A 123 -5.12 1.59 2.80
C ASP A 123 -6.02 2.60 3.55
N ALA A 124 -6.06 2.52 4.88
CA ALA A 124 -6.92 3.27 5.79
C ALA A 124 -6.18 4.18 6.78
N ASN A 125 -6.34 5.50 6.62
CA ASN A 125 -5.75 6.50 7.51
C ASN A 125 -6.56 6.66 8.80
N PHE A 126 -6.13 6.02 9.89
CA PHE A 126 -6.75 6.16 11.20
C PHE A 126 -6.32 7.40 12.01
N TRP A 127 -5.45 8.28 11.50
CA TRP A 127 -5.15 9.56 12.18
C TRP A 127 -6.19 10.63 11.88
N LEU A 128 -6.79 10.61 10.68
CA LEU A 128 -7.79 11.58 10.21
C LEU A 128 -9.18 11.38 10.85
N LYS A 129 -9.25 11.09 12.15
CA LYS A 129 -10.48 10.91 12.93
C LYS A 129 -11.30 12.21 12.98
N ARG A 130 -12.64 12.09 12.98
CA ARG A 130 -13.58 13.20 13.21
C ARG A 130 -14.48 12.89 14.41
N LYS A 131 -14.62 13.82 15.35
CA LYS A 131 -15.57 13.70 16.47
C LYS A 131 -17.02 13.90 16.02
N LYS A 132 -17.98 13.41 16.82
CA LYS A 132 -19.42 13.60 16.61
C LYS A 132 -19.89 14.99 17.08
N VAL A 133 -19.37 16.06 16.47
CA VAL A 133 -19.63 17.47 16.84
C VAL A 133 -20.69 18.18 16.00
N SER A 134 -21.05 17.63 14.84
CA SER A 134 -22.01 18.22 13.89
C SER A 134 -22.49 17.18 12.88
N SER A 135 -23.51 17.54 12.09
CA SER A 135 -24.12 16.71 11.03
C SER A 135 -24.09 17.42 9.67
N ASP A 136 -24.36 16.66 8.60
CA ASP A 136 -24.40 17.19 7.23
C ASP A 136 -25.58 18.13 6.97
N GLN A 137 -26.62 18.13 7.82
CA GLN A 137 -27.71 19.12 7.75
C GLN A 137 -27.26 20.50 8.23
N VAL A 138 -26.43 20.56 9.27
CA VAL A 138 -25.92 21.82 9.85
C VAL A 138 -24.64 22.28 9.14
N ASN A 139 -23.84 21.34 8.67
CA ASN A 139 -22.60 21.59 7.94
C ASN A 139 -22.51 20.69 6.69
N PRO A 140 -23.36 20.93 5.66
CA PRO A 140 -23.28 20.24 4.38
C PRO A 140 -21.96 20.58 3.69
N GLY A 141 -21.37 19.65 2.93
CA GLY A 141 -20.20 19.92 2.08
C GLY A 141 -20.50 20.94 0.98
N LEU A 142 -19.49 21.67 0.52
CA LEU A 142 -19.60 22.41 -0.75
C LEU A 142 -19.21 21.49 -1.91
N ASN A 143 -18.29 20.56 -1.69
CA ASN A 143 -18.01 19.50 -2.64
C ASN A 143 -19.03 18.35 -2.53
N HIS A 144 -19.50 17.85 -3.68
CA HIS A 144 -20.44 16.73 -3.81
C HIS A 144 -19.81 15.57 -4.59
N GLY A 145 -18.59 15.18 -4.19
CA GLY A 145 -17.83 14.11 -4.85
C GLY A 145 -17.09 14.54 -6.13
N TYR A 146 -16.94 15.84 -6.38
CA TYR A 146 -16.29 16.36 -7.59
C TYR A 146 -14.78 16.13 -7.62
N ALA A 147 -14.12 15.74 -6.52
CA ALA A 147 -12.67 15.61 -6.42
C ALA A 147 -12.22 14.25 -5.86
N TYR A 148 -11.66 14.20 -4.65
CA TYR A 148 -11.05 13.00 -4.09
C TYR A 148 -12.02 12.20 -3.24
N PHE A 149 -12.87 12.87 -2.45
CA PHE A 149 -13.96 12.19 -1.78
C PHE A 149 -14.98 11.62 -2.78
N VAL A 150 -15.52 10.45 -2.46
CA VAL A 150 -16.70 9.88 -3.12
C VAL A 150 -17.94 10.75 -2.86
N GLU A 151 -19.00 10.61 -3.66
CA GLU A 151 -20.28 11.27 -3.37
C GLU A 151 -20.88 10.71 -2.06
N GLU A 152 -21.08 11.60 -1.10
CA GLU A 152 -21.35 11.28 0.30
C GLU A 152 -22.72 10.62 0.52
N LYS A 153 -23.76 10.98 -0.26
CA LYS A 153 -25.10 10.41 -0.10
C LYS A 153 -25.14 8.98 -0.65
N ALA A 154 -24.65 8.77 -1.87
CA ALA A 154 -24.56 7.47 -2.52
C ALA A 154 -23.69 6.50 -1.71
N TYR A 155 -22.55 6.98 -1.19
CA TYR A 155 -21.67 6.18 -0.32
C TYR A 155 -22.37 5.80 0.99
N LYS A 156 -23.01 6.74 1.68
CA LYS A 156 -23.79 6.44 2.89
C LYS A 156 -24.95 5.47 2.64
N GLU A 157 -25.62 5.57 1.49
CA GLU A 157 -26.72 4.68 1.13
C GLU A 157 -26.23 3.26 0.82
N HIS A 158 -25.10 3.13 0.12
CA HIS A 158 -24.42 1.85 -0.05
C HIS A 158 -24.05 1.23 1.31
N LEU A 159 -23.40 1.99 2.20
CA LEU A 159 -23.08 1.52 3.54
C LEU A 159 -24.34 1.10 4.33
N ARG A 160 -25.40 1.91 4.32
CA ARG A 160 -26.67 1.61 5.00
C ARG A 160 -27.34 0.33 4.47
N THR A 161 -27.12 0.02 3.19
CA THR A 161 -27.71 -1.15 2.52
C THR A 161 -26.89 -2.43 2.78
N TYR A 162 -25.57 -2.32 2.90
CA TYR A 162 -24.67 -3.47 2.87
C TYR A 162 -23.76 -3.64 4.10
N ASP A 163 -23.85 -2.81 5.16
CA ASP A 163 -22.97 -2.89 6.36
C ASP A 163 -22.99 -4.22 7.12
N LYS A 164 -24.01 -5.05 6.86
CA LYS A 164 -24.22 -6.38 7.47
C LYS A 164 -24.44 -7.49 6.42
N ALA A 165 -24.19 -7.21 5.15
CA ALA A 165 -24.45 -8.17 4.07
C ALA A 165 -23.49 -9.38 4.08
N PHE A 166 -22.30 -9.21 4.66
CA PHE A 166 -21.28 -10.25 4.77
C PHE A 166 -20.82 -10.39 6.23
N PRO A 167 -20.59 -11.63 6.72
CA PRO A 167 -19.99 -11.85 8.03
C PRO A 167 -18.53 -11.42 8.05
N ASP A 168 -18.00 -11.13 9.24
CA ASP A 168 -16.57 -10.87 9.43
C ASP A 168 -15.76 -12.14 9.09
N GLU A 169 -14.89 -12.06 8.09
CA GLU A 169 -13.99 -13.16 7.72
C GLU A 169 -12.86 -13.30 8.74
N ILE A 170 -12.65 -14.53 9.24
CA ILE A 170 -11.52 -14.86 10.12
C ILE A 170 -10.23 -14.83 9.30
N SER A 171 -9.20 -14.15 9.81
CA SER A 171 -7.90 -14.04 9.14
C SER A 171 -7.24 -15.42 9.04
N THR A 172 -7.16 -15.99 7.83
CA THR A 172 -6.40 -17.22 7.56
C THR A 172 -4.88 -16.98 7.48
N CYS A 173 -4.40 -15.86 8.01
CA CYS A 173 -3.03 -15.40 7.90
C CYS A 173 -2.56 -14.86 9.25
N ASN A 174 -1.33 -15.21 9.65
CA ASN A 174 -0.82 -14.99 11.00
C ASN A 174 -0.86 -13.51 11.46
N ASN A 175 -0.99 -13.33 12.78
CA ASN A 175 -0.74 -12.11 13.55
C ASN A 175 -1.50 -10.79 13.24
N HIS A 176 -2.39 -10.71 12.25
CA HIS A 176 -3.21 -9.50 12.02
C HIS A 176 -4.24 -9.21 13.14
N ASP A 177 -4.73 -10.23 13.84
CA ASP A 177 -5.79 -10.08 14.86
C ASP A 177 -5.37 -9.23 16.07
N ALA A 178 -4.08 -9.26 16.44
CA ALA A 178 -3.55 -8.45 17.54
C ALA A 178 -3.62 -6.94 17.25
N LEU A 179 -3.45 -6.53 16.00
CA LEU A 179 -3.52 -5.12 15.56
C LEU A 179 -4.97 -4.64 15.40
N LYS A 180 -5.86 -5.50 14.88
CA LYS A 180 -7.31 -5.22 14.83
C LYS A 180 -7.87 -4.97 16.25
N LEU A 181 -7.60 -5.88 17.19
CA LEU A 181 -8.10 -5.78 18.57
C LEU A 181 -7.56 -4.56 19.34
N ALA A 182 -6.33 -4.13 19.09
CA ALA A 182 -5.76 -2.93 19.70
C ALA A 182 -6.43 -1.63 19.17
N SER A 183 -6.84 -1.61 17.90
CA SER A 183 -7.39 -0.43 17.23
C SER A 183 -8.88 -0.18 17.54
N MET A 184 -9.63 -1.24 17.90
CA MET A 184 -11.08 -1.19 18.13
C MET A 184 -11.49 -0.81 19.57
N LYS A 185 -10.60 -0.91 20.57
CA LYS A 185 -10.94 -0.63 21.97
C LYS A 185 -11.16 0.87 22.24
N GLY A 186 -12.43 1.25 22.36
CA GLY A 186 -12.89 2.52 22.95
C GLY A 186 -13.05 3.73 22.00
N ALA A 187 -12.63 3.64 20.73
CA ALA A 187 -12.65 4.80 19.83
C ALA A 187 -14.06 5.16 19.30
N HIS A 188 -14.93 4.17 19.07
CA HIS A 188 -16.13 4.33 18.24
C HIS A 188 -17.32 5.07 18.89
N GLN A 189 -17.34 5.23 20.22
CA GLN A 189 -18.47 5.87 20.91
C GLN A 189 -18.44 7.42 20.85
N SER A 190 -17.30 8.02 20.54
CA SER A 190 -17.13 9.50 20.49
C SER A 190 -16.72 10.05 19.11
N THR A 191 -16.33 9.19 18.17
CA THR A 191 -16.02 9.56 16.78
C THR A 191 -17.20 9.32 15.86
N ALA A 192 -17.33 10.18 14.84
CA ALA A 192 -18.27 10.01 13.74
C ALA A 192 -17.57 9.59 12.43
N ALA A 193 -16.23 9.75 12.38
CA ALA A 193 -15.37 9.00 11.48
C ALA A 193 -14.12 8.55 12.26
N SER A 194 -13.83 7.26 12.19
CA SER A 194 -12.67 6.60 12.81
C SER A 194 -11.36 6.77 12.04
N GLY A 195 -11.46 7.20 10.78
CA GLY A 195 -10.37 7.40 9.82
C GLY A 195 -10.95 7.72 8.43
N VAL A 196 -10.13 7.63 7.39
CA VAL A 196 -10.56 7.61 5.98
C VAL A 196 -9.94 6.42 5.26
N GLY A 197 -10.71 5.72 4.43
CA GLY A 197 -10.19 4.77 3.45
C GLY A 197 -9.70 5.53 2.23
N THR A 198 -8.58 5.09 1.65
CA THR A 198 -7.93 5.76 0.52
C THR A 198 -7.48 4.75 -0.54
N VAL A 199 -7.61 5.11 -1.82
CA VAL A 199 -6.97 4.41 -2.94
C VAL A 199 -6.15 5.41 -3.76
N ASP A 200 -4.87 5.12 -3.94
CA ASP A 200 -3.89 6.00 -4.56
C ASP A 200 -3.22 5.35 -5.78
N CYS A 201 -2.49 6.14 -6.56
CA CYS A 201 -1.48 5.62 -7.47
C CYS A 201 -0.25 5.14 -6.68
N ALA A 202 0.06 3.84 -6.76
CA ALA A 202 1.14 3.23 -5.97
C ALA A 202 2.56 3.66 -6.42
N ARG A 203 2.77 4.01 -7.70
CA ARG A 203 4.10 4.40 -8.25
C ARG A 203 4.46 5.88 -8.06
N HIS A 204 3.46 6.73 -7.81
CA HIS A 204 3.60 8.20 -7.74
C HIS A 204 3.08 8.81 -6.43
N ASP A 205 2.52 8.00 -5.54
CA ASP A 205 1.85 8.40 -4.29
C ASP A 205 0.79 9.54 -4.46
N MET A 206 0.09 9.56 -5.59
CA MET A 206 -0.95 10.57 -5.89
C MET A 206 -2.34 10.02 -5.58
N LYS A 207 -3.15 10.82 -4.88
CA LYS A 207 -4.55 10.49 -4.56
C LYS A 207 -5.36 10.47 -5.85
N ARG A 208 -6.29 9.54 -6.01
CA ARG A 208 -7.10 9.39 -7.23
C ARG A 208 -8.45 10.12 -7.15
N PRO A 209 -9.14 10.35 -8.28
CA PRO A 209 -10.50 10.87 -8.25
C PRO A 209 -11.44 9.86 -7.58
N CYS A 210 -12.40 10.36 -6.80
CA CYS A 210 -13.40 9.58 -6.03
C CYS A 210 -12.80 8.35 -5.33
N SER A 211 -11.65 8.53 -4.67
CA SER A 211 -10.85 7.46 -4.06
C SER A 211 -10.70 7.58 -2.54
N VAL A 212 -11.49 8.45 -1.90
CA VAL A 212 -11.46 8.68 -0.45
C VAL A 212 -12.87 8.58 0.13
N GLY A 213 -13.03 7.89 1.26
CA GLY A 213 -14.29 7.80 2.00
C GLY A 213 -14.08 7.79 3.51
N ASP A 214 -14.98 8.42 4.27
CA ASP A 214 -14.96 8.34 5.74
C ASP A 214 -15.24 6.90 6.22
N LEU A 215 -14.53 6.47 7.26
CA LEU A 215 -14.68 5.15 7.89
C LEU A 215 -15.47 5.25 9.19
N GLN A 216 -16.58 4.51 9.32
CA GLN A 216 -17.49 4.65 10.46
C GLN A 216 -17.01 3.85 11.68
N LYS A 217 -16.57 2.60 11.48
CA LYS A 217 -16.25 1.64 12.55
C LYS A 217 -14.90 0.93 12.33
N GLY A 218 -13.89 1.70 11.91
CA GLY A 218 -12.66 1.15 11.37
C GLY A 218 -12.81 0.84 9.89
N GLU A 219 -11.84 0.14 9.34
CA GLU A 219 -11.85 -0.35 7.96
C GLU A 219 -12.72 -1.61 7.86
N GLN A 220 -13.64 -1.62 6.90
CA GLN A 220 -14.49 -2.77 6.58
C GLN A 220 -14.50 -2.96 5.06
N TYR A 221 -14.72 -4.19 4.57
CA TYR A 221 -14.75 -4.45 3.13
C TYR A 221 -15.75 -3.56 2.39
N VAL A 222 -16.96 -3.36 2.93
CA VAL A 222 -17.99 -2.48 2.35
C VAL A 222 -17.52 -1.02 2.16
N ASN A 223 -16.57 -0.53 2.98
CA ASN A 223 -15.95 0.77 2.76
C ASN A 223 -14.96 0.71 1.59
N MET A 224 -14.00 -0.20 1.65
CA MET A 224 -12.87 -0.25 0.71
C MET A 224 -13.29 -0.73 -0.68
N ASP A 225 -14.25 -1.64 -0.76
CA ASP A 225 -14.89 -2.11 -2.00
C ASP A 225 -15.53 -0.94 -2.76
N TYR A 226 -16.35 -0.12 -2.10
CA TYR A 226 -16.99 1.04 -2.72
C TYR A 226 -15.96 2.09 -3.16
N ILE A 227 -14.96 2.38 -2.33
CA ILE A 227 -13.93 3.38 -2.64
C ILE A 227 -13.07 2.92 -3.82
N PHE A 228 -12.67 1.65 -3.85
CA PHE A 228 -11.94 1.04 -4.96
C PHE A 228 -12.77 1.03 -6.24
N TRP A 229 -14.01 0.53 -6.18
CA TRP A 229 -14.95 0.56 -7.31
C TRP A 229 -15.11 1.98 -7.87
N SER A 230 -15.40 2.94 -6.99
CA SER A 230 -15.67 4.33 -7.34
C SER A 230 -14.50 4.97 -8.09
N THR A 231 -13.26 4.75 -7.64
CA THR A 231 -12.07 5.29 -8.31
C THR A 231 -11.70 4.54 -9.60
N VAL A 232 -11.95 3.24 -9.69
CA VAL A 232 -11.66 2.45 -10.90
C VAL A 232 -12.66 2.80 -12.03
N CYS A 233 -13.90 3.14 -11.70
CA CYS A 233 -14.90 3.69 -12.62
C CYS A 233 -14.58 5.09 -13.15
N GLN A 234 -13.58 5.79 -12.60
CA GLN A 234 -13.06 7.07 -13.13
C GLN A 234 -12.13 6.86 -14.35
N HIS A 235 -11.93 5.62 -14.78
CA HIS A 235 -11.32 5.25 -16.07
C HIS A 235 -12.40 4.55 -16.87
N SER A 236 -12.57 4.91 -18.14
CA SER A 236 -13.80 4.66 -18.90
C SER A 236 -14.16 3.17 -18.87
N PRO A 237 -15.43 2.79 -18.69
CA PRO A 237 -15.82 1.40 -18.55
C PRO A 237 -15.62 0.56 -19.83
N PHE A 238 -15.04 1.12 -20.89
CA PHE A 238 -14.66 0.44 -22.14
C PHE A 238 -13.14 0.21 -22.27
N GLU A 239 -12.34 0.73 -21.34
CA GLU A 239 -10.87 0.68 -21.40
C GLU A 239 -10.35 -0.54 -20.61
N MET A 240 -9.84 -1.54 -21.32
CA MET A 240 -9.22 -2.77 -20.76
C MET A 240 -7.78 -2.53 -20.24
N ILE A 241 -7.60 -1.61 -19.31
CA ILE A 241 -6.30 -1.43 -18.62
C ILE A 241 -6.13 -2.51 -17.55
N ASP A 242 -5.02 -3.26 -17.61
CA ASP A 242 -4.50 -4.14 -16.55
C ASP A 242 -4.31 -3.35 -15.23
N ILE A 243 -4.89 -3.85 -14.13
CA ILE A 243 -4.79 -3.21 -12.81
C ILE A 243 -3.95 -4.06 -11.85
N VAL A 244 -2.88 -3.47 -11.32
CA VAL A 244 -2.13 -4.02 -10.18
C VAL A 244 -2.64 -3.36 -8.91
N ALA A 245 -3.33 -4.11 -8.06
CA ALA A 245 -3.96 -3.61 -6.83
C ALA A 245 -3.20 -4.10 -5.59
N SER A 246 -2.53 -3.18 -4.91
CA SER A 246 -1.78 -3.40 -3.69
C SER A 246 -2.62 -3.11 -2.45
N TYR A 247 -2.67 -4.05 -1.51
CA TYR A 247 -3.40 -3.90 -0.24
C TYR A 247 -2.80 -4.82 0.83
N ASP A 248 -2.66 -4.35 2.07
CA ASP A 248 -2.22 -5.12 3.23
C ASP A 248 -2.86 -6.51 3.31
N ILE A 249 -4.18 -6.57 3.18
CA ILE A 249 -4.94 -7.82 3.27
C ILE A 249 -5.40 -8.32 1.90
N ALA A 250 -4.65 -8.02 0.83
CA ALA A 250 -4.98 -8.46 -0.53
C ALA A 250 -5.26 -9.97 -0.60
N CYS A 251 -4.48 -10.80 0.09
CA CYS A 251 -4.65 -12.26 0.14
C CYS A 251 -5.93 -12.75 0.83
N GLN A 252 -6.69 -11.87 1.47
CA GLN A 252 -8.00 -12.14 2.07
C GLN A 252 -9.08 -11.44 1.23
N TRP A 253 -8.93 -10.13 1.05
CA TRP A 253 -9.89 -9.25 0.39
C TRP A 253 -10.23 -9.65 -1.04
N SER A 254 -9.23 -10.07 -1.84
CA SER A 254 -9.40 -10.40 -3.26
C SER A 254 -10.20 -11.68 -3.51
N LYS A 255 -10.18 -12.64 -2.57
CA LYS A 255 -10.85 -13.96 -2.72
C LYS A 255 -12.32 -13.83 -3.08
N ASN A 256 -13.01 -12.90 -2.41
CA ASN A 256 -14.46 -12.73 -2.50
C ASN A 256 -14.90 -11.40 -3.13
N ILE A 257 -13.96 -10.57 -3.62
CA ILE A 257 -14.28 -9.22 -4.14
C ILE A 257 -15.34 -9.24 -5.25
N TRP A 258 -15.23 -10.18 -6.20
CA TRP A 258 -16.18 -10.31 -7.32
C TRP A 258 -17.57 -10.73 -6.86
N THR A 259 -17.65 -11.61 -5.85
CA THR A 259 -18.90 -12.01 -5.20
C THR A 259 -19.57 -10.83 -4.51
N ARG A 260 -18.79 -10.01 -3.78
CA ARG A 260 -19.28 -8.80 -3.11
C ARG A 260 -19.75 -7.75 -4.13
N PHE A 261 -18.96 -7.48 -5.18
CA PHE A 261 -19.32 -6.57 -6.26
C PHE A 261 -20.62 -6.97 -6.98
N LYS A 262 -20.78 -8.26 -7.31
CA LYS A 262 -22.02 -8.79 -7.89
C LYS A 262 -23.23 -8.59 -6.96
N HIS A 263 -23.05 -8.79 -5.65
CA HIS A 263 -24.09 -8.54 -4.65
C HIS A 263 -24.44 -7.04 -4.50
N TYR A 264 -23.46 -6.15 -4.69
CA TYR A 264 -23.65 -4.70 -4.68
C TYR A 264 -24.26 -4.13 -5.98
N GLY A 265 -24.51 -4.96 -7.00
CA GLY A 265 -24.93 -4.48 -8.33
C GLY A 265 -23.81 -3.80 -9.13
N MET A 266 -22.56 -3.98 -8.73
CA MET A 266 -21.35 -3.36 -9.28
C MET A 266 -20.65 -4.31 -10.27
N SER A 267 -21.26 -4.68 -11.41
CA SER A 267 -20.77 -5.86 -12.14
C SER A 267 -20.83 -5.89 -13.67
N SER A 268 -21.26 -4.85 -14.40
CA SER A 268 -21.42 -4.99 -15.86
C SER A 268 -20.11 -5.01 -16.65
N ASN A 269 -19.19 -4.06 -16.43
CA ASN A 269 -18.03 -3.87 -17.32
C ASN A 269 -16.66 -4.08 -16.65
N LEU A 270 -16.59 -4.10 -15.32
CA LEU A 270 -15.32 -4.16 -14.60
C LEU A 270 -14.70 -5.56 -14.53
N LEU A 271 -15.49 -6.61 -14.75
CA LEU A 271 -15.02 -8.00 -14.84
C LEU A 271 -14.19 -8.28 -16.11
N ASN A 272 -14.18 -7.37 -17.09
CA ASN A 272 -13.45 -7.51 -18.35
C ASN A 272 -12.00 -6.99 -18.26
N ARG A 273 -11.54 -6.51 -17.10
CA ARG A 273 -10.16 -6.07 -16.88
C ARG A 273 -9.36 -7.16 -16.17
N SER A 274 -8.06 -7.27 -16.49
CA SER A 274 -7.14 -8.09 -15.71
C SER A 274 -6.83 -7.43 -14.37
N PHE A 275 -6.80 -8.22 -13.29
CA PHE A 275 -6.41 -7.78 -11.96
C PHE A 275 -5.30 -8.64 -11.39
N THR A 276 -4.19 -8.01 -11.01
CA THR A 276 -3.12 -8.64 -10.22
C THR A 276 -3.15 -8.07 -8.81
N PHE A 277 -3.43 -8.92 -7.82
CA PHE A 277 -3.47 -8.51 -6.42
C PHE A 277 -2.13 -8.77 -5.74
N VAL A 278 -1.62 -7.79 -4.99
CA VAL A 278 -0.30 -7.82 -4.34
C VAL A 278 -0.36 -7.23 -2.94
N ILE A 279 0.61 -7.58 -2.10
CA ILE A 279 0.78 -7.02 -0.75
C ILE A 279 1.99 -6.07 -0.78
N PRO A 280 1.91 -4.87 -0.15
CA PRO A 280 3.05 -3.95 -0.05
C PRO A 280 4.31 -4.62 0.51
N LYS A 281 5.50 -4.24 0.03
CA LYS A 281 6.78 -4.92 0.34
C LYS A 281 7.14 -4.93 1.83
N PHE A 282 6.74 -3.92 2.59
CA PHE A 282 6.94 -3.83 4.04
C PHE A 282 5.98 -4.73 4.83
N HIS A 283 4.76 -4.90 4.31
CA HIS A 283 3.68 -5.65 4.96
C HIS A 283 3.79 -7.15 4.65
N LEU A 284 4.22 -7.51 3.44
CA LEU A 284 4.34 -8.89 2.96
C LEU A 284 5.04 -9.86 3.94
N PRO A 285 6.18 -9.53 4.60
CA PRO A 285 6.85 -10.44 5.54
C PRO A 285 6.08 -10.76 6.83
N ALA A 286 4.96 -10.07 7.11
CA ALA A 286 4.06 -10.38 8.21
C ALA A 286 3.01 -11.45 7.85
N HIS A 287 2.99 -11.92 6.61
CA HIS A 287 2.03 -12.92 6.13
C HIS A 287 2.60 -14.34 6.23
N GLN A 288 1.74 -15.33 5.98
CA GLN A 288 2.15 -16.72 5.83
C GLN A 288 2.99 -16.93 4.56
N GLU A 289 3.82 -17.96 4.53
CA GLU A 289 4.82 -18.18 3.46
C GLU A 289 4.23 -18.32 2.05
N SER A 290 3.04 -18.91 1.91
CA SER A 290 2.33 -18.98 0.63
C SER A 290 1.99 -17.59 0.07
N CYS A 291 1.83 -16.57 0.92
CA CYS A 291 1.64 -15.19 0.46
C CYS A 291 2.94 -14.58 -0.06
N HIS A 292 4.10 -14.92 0.52
CA HIS A 292 5.42 -14.41 0.12
C HIS A 292 5.78 -14.74 -1.33
N VAL A 293 5.17 -15.78 -1.90
CA VAL A 293 5.36 -16.18 -3.31
C VAL A 293 4.20 -15.74 -4.21
N ALA A 294 2.95 -15.76 -3.71
CA ALA A 294 1.76 -15.49 -4.53
C ALA A 294 1.40 -14.00 -4.68
N TYR A 295 1.79 -13.13 -3.73
CA TYR A 295 1.38 -11.72 -3.68
C TYR A 295 2.57 -10.74 -3.71
N SER A 296 3.73 -11.20 -4.23
CA SER A 296 5.00 -10.48 -4.11
C SER A 296 5.36 -9.63 -5.33
N PHE A 297 5.43 -8.31 -5.12
CA PHE A 297 6.01 -7.36 -6.08
C PHE A 297 7.43 -7.70 -6.54
N ASN A 298 8.22 -8.45 -5.76
CA ASN A 298 9.60 -8.76 -6.16
C ASN A 298 9.68 -9.92 -7.17
N LEU A 299 8.59 -10.69 -7.34
CA LEU A 299 8.57 -11.90 -8.16
C LEU A 299 7.71 -11.74 -9.42
N LEU A 300 6.62 -10.97 -9.34
CA LEU A 300 5.70 -10.76 -10.46
C LEU A 300 6.35 -9.95 -11.61
N PRO A 301 6.14 -10.32 -12.88
CA PRO A 301 6.62 -9.56 -14.02
C PRO A 301 5.75 -8.33 -14.34
N TRP A 302 6.37 -7.35 -14.98
CA TRP A 302 5.78 -6.05 -15.35
C TRP A 302 5.20 -5.30 -14.15
N VAL A 303 5.96 -5.26 -13.06
CA VAL A 303 5.72 -4.42 -11.87
C VAL A 303 6.96 -3.67 -11.40
N ALA A 304 8.13 -3.99 -11.96
CA ALA A 304 9.41 -3.33 -11.72
C ALA A 304 9.77 -3.20 -10.22
N ARG A 305 10.23 -2.02 -9.78
CA ARG A 305 10.63 -1.76 -8.39
C ARG A 305 9.52 -1.19 -7.50
N THR A 306 8.29 -1.08 -8.01
CA THR A 306 7.09 -0.66 -7.26
C THR A 306 7.02 -1.31 -5.88
N ASP A 307 6.77 -0.54 -4.82
CA ASP A 307 6.78 -1.04 -3.43
C ASP A 307 5.41 -1.22 -2.79
N GLY A 308 4.39 -0.47 -3.24
CA GLY A 308 3.05 -0.45 -2.64
C GLY A 308 2.89 0.51 -1.46
N GLU A 309 3.98 1.09 -0.96
CA GLU A 309 4.08 1.85 0.30
C GLU A 309 3.71 3.34 0.15
N GLY A 310 3.32 3.77 -1.06
CA GLY A 310 3.09 5.17 -1.38
C GLY A 310 1.94 5.80 -0.60
N VAL A 311 0.90 5.02 -0.34
CA VAL A 311 -0.28 5.48 0.39
C VAL A 311 0.07 5.97 1.81
N GLU A 312 0.87 5.21 2.55
CA GLU A 312 1.40 5.53 3.89
C GLU A 312 2.34 6.76 3.87
N ARG A 313 3.24 6.87 2.88
CA ARG A 313 4.05 8.10 2.67
C ARG A 313 3.16 9.33 2.52
N GLY A 314 2.06 9.20 1.79
CA GLY A 314 1.04 10.23 1.66
C GLY A 314 0.33 10.52 2.98
N HIS A 315 -0.11 9.48 3.71
CA HIS A 315 -0.76 9.62 5.01
C HIS A 315 0.07 10.44 5.98
N ALA A 316 1.38 10.19 6.08
CA ALA A 316 2.28 10.95 6.96
C ALA A 316 2.21 12.47 6.73
N ALA A 317 2.05 12.92 5.49
CA ALA A 317 1.89 14.34 5.14
C ALA A 317 0.50 14.90 5.51
N HIS A 318 -0.55 14.09 5.38
CA HIS A 318 -1.93 14.51 5.71
C HIS A 318 -2.24 14.42 7.22
N ASN A 319 -1.54 13.57 7.97
CA ASN A 319 -1.68 13.40 9.42
C ASN A 319 -1.39 14.71 10.19
N LEU A 320 -0.62 15.61 9.61
CA LEU A 320 -0.37 16.95 10.15
C LEU A 320 -1.64 17.82 10.24
N TYR A 321 -2.66 17.58 9.40
CA TYR A 321 -3.96 18.26 9.50
C TYR A 321 -4.85 17.68 10.62
N ALA A 322 -4.58 16.47 11.10
CA ALA A 322 -5.52 15.69 11.92
C ALA A 322 -6.02 16.45 13.16
N SER A 323 -5.15 17.19 13.85
CA SER A 323 -5.52 18.01 15.02
C SER A 323 -6.57 19.06 14.69
N SER A 324 -6.38 19.81 13.60
CA SER A 324 -7.31 20.86 13.15
C SER A 324 -8.61 20.31 12.58
N MET A 325 -8.56 19.15 11.91
CA MET A 325 -9.73 18.50 11.29
C MET A 325 -10.64 17.78 12.29
N LYS A 326 -10.11 17.35 13.44
CA LYS A 326 -10.81 16.46 14.39
C LYS A 326 -12.10 17.04 14.97
N GLU A 327 -12.14 18.36 15.17
CA GLU A 327 -13.28 19.11 15.71
C GLU A 327 -14.13 19.79 14.61
N MET A 328 -13.84 19.53 13.32
CA MET A 328 -14.59 20.13 12.22
C MET A 328 -15.90 19.37 11.92
N GLY A 329 -16.91 20.11 11.47
CA GLY A 329 -18.13 19.53 10.89
C GLY A 329 -17.83 18.72 9.63
N PRO A 330 -18.71 17.76 9.26
CA PRO A 330 -18.44 16.79 8.20
C PRO A 330 -18.14 17.44 6.85
N GLY A 331 -19.00 18.36 6.39
CA GLY A 331 -18.82 19.05 5.12
C GLY A 331 -17.55 19.87 5.07
N SER A 332 -17.30 20.71 6.08
CA SER A 332 -16.09 21.54 6.15
C SER A 332 -14.82 20.69 6.20
N ARG A 333 -14.81 19.53 6.87
CA ARG A 333 -13.63 18.64 6.91
C ARG A 333 -13.33 18.05 5.53
N ARG A 334 -14.35 17.54 4.82
CA ARG A 334 -14.16 16.99 3.46
C ARG A 334 -13.66 18.06 2.49
N ASP A 335 -14.26 19.24 2.48
CA ASP A 335 -13.83 20.34 1.60
C ASP A 335 -12.36 20.74 1.82
N VAL A 336 -11.84 20.67 3.06
CA VAL A 336 -10.42 20.99 3.35
C VAL A 336 -9.50 19.81 3.05
N LEU A 337 -9.95 18.57 3.22
CA LEU A 337 -9.16 17.40 2.83
C LEU A 337 -9.04 17.31 1.29
N ASP A 338 -10.11 17.57 0.53
CA ASP A 338 -10.03 17.67 -0.94
C ASP A 338 -9.02 18.73 -1.40
N ASP A 339 -9.03 19.92 -0.78
CA ASP A 339 -8.06 21.00 -1.05
C ASP A 339 -6.62 20.57 -0.70
N ALA A 340 -6.43 19.86 0.42
CA ALA A 340 -5.13 19.36 0.86
C ALA A 340 -4.57 18.23 -0.03
N PHE A 341 -5.43 17.31 -0.50
CA PHE A 341 -5.08 16.30 -1.50
C PHE A 341 -4.77 16.97 -2.85
N GLY A 342 -5.54 18.00 -3.22
CA GLY A 342 -5.29 18.87 -4.38
C GLY A 342 -3.91 19.50 -4.39
N ASP A 343 -3.51 20.16 -3.30
CA ASP A 343 -2.17 20.73 -3.16
C ASP A 343 -1.08 19.64 -3.22
N SER A 344 -1.28 18.53 -2.52
CA SER A 344 -0.30 17.43 -2.47
C SER A 344 -0.06 16.82 -3.86
N ASN A 345 -1.12 16.58 -4.62
CA ASN A 345 -1.05 16.10 -6.00
C ASN A 345 -0.44 17.15 -6.93
N TRP A 346 -0.86 18.42 -6.85
CA TRP A 346 -0.30 19.49 -7.69
C TRP A 346 1.21 19.68 -7.48
N ARG A 347 1.67 19.59 -6.22
CA ARG A 347 3.09 19.62 -5.88
C ARG A 347 3.85 18.42 -6.44
N LYS A 348 3.25 17.22 -6.42
CA LYS A 348 3.84 16.04 -7.07
C LYS A 348 3.99 16.26 -8.58
N VAL A 349 2.93 16.71 -9.27
CA VAL A 349 2.98 17.08 -10.70
C VAL A 349 4.09 18.08 -11.00
N SER A 350 4.18 19.15 -10.20
CA SER A 350 5.17 20.21 -10.38
C SER A 350 6.63 19.77 -10.14
N ASN A 351 6.85 18.60 -9.52
CA ASN A 351 8.18 18.04 -9.24
C ASN A 351 8.47 16.74 -10.02
N LEU A 352 7.67 16.38 -11.02
CA LEU A 352 7.88 15.16 -11.80
C LEU A 352 9.26 15.15 -12.47
N ALA A 353 9.65 16.25 -13.13
CA ALA A 353 10.95 16.39 -13.80
C ALA A 353 12.14 15.94 -12.94
N SER A 354 12.29 16.51 -11.74
CA SER A 354 13.37 16.17 -10.81
C SER A 354 13.19 14.81 -10.15
N THR A 355 11.96 14.39 -9.86
CA THR A 355 11.67 13.07 -9.26
C THR A 355 12.05 11.94 -10.20
N PHE A 356 11.66 12.04 -11.47
CA PHE A 356 11.96 11.05 -12.52
C PHE A 356 13.44 11.02 -12.87
N LEU A 357 14.08 12.18 -12.99
CA LEU A 357 15.53 12.28 -13.21
C LEU A 357 16.33 11.59 -12.08
N ALA A 358 15.87 11.70 -10.83
CA ALA A 358 16.49 10.99 -9.72
C ALA A 358 16.21 9.48 -9.74
N LYS A 359 14.97 9.07 -10.06
CA LYS A 359 14.59 7.65 -10.18
C LYS A 359 15.38 6.93 -11.28
N VAL A 360 15.48 7.51 -12.49
CA VAL A 360 16.10 6.83 -13.63
C VAL A 360 17.61 6.66 -13.46
N LYS A 361 18.31 7.64 -12.86
CA LYS A 361 19.74 7.51 -12.54
C LYS A 361 20.02 6.34 -11.59
N MET A 362 19.17 6.17 -10.58
CA MET A 362 19.22 5.01 -9.68
C MET A 362 18.86 3.71 -10.41
N ALA A 363 17.81 3.73 -11.24
CA ALA A 363 17.35 2.54 -11.96
C ALA A 363 18.40 2.01 -12.96
N VAL A 364 19.06 2.89 -13.72
CA VAL A 364 20.14 2.50 -14.65
C VAL A 364 21.33 1.91 -13.88
N GLN A 365 21.76 2.55 -12.78
CA GLN A 365 22.84 2.01 -11.95
C GLN A 365 22.50 0.62 -11.40
N GLU A 366 21.33 0.48 -10.76
CA GLU A 366 20.95 -0.79 -10.13
C GLU A 366 20.54 -1.87 -11.15
N ARG A 367 20.10 -1.50 -12.38
CA ARG A 367 20.01 -2.41 -13.53
C ARG A 367 21.38 -3.01 -13.81
N CYS A 368 22.39 -2.19 -14.06
CA CYS A 368 23.73 -2.67 -14.36
C CYS A 368 24.30 -3.57 -13.24
N GLU A 369 24.21 -3.13 -11.97
CA GLU A 369 24.70 -3.92 -10.82
C GLU A 369 24.00 -5.28 -10.70
N HIS A 370 22.66 -5.34 -10.84
CA HIS A 370 21.92 -6.59 -10.67
C HIS A 370 21.92 -7.50 -11.90
N VAL A 371 21.98 -6.95 -13.11
CA VAL A 371 22.12 -7.72 -14.36
C VAL A 371 23.49 -8.38 -14.39
N CYS A 372 24.59 -7.64 -14.20
CA CYS A 372 25.94 -8.24 -14.15
C CYS A 372 26.06 -9.32 -13.08
N ALA A 373 25.57 -9.06 -11.85
CA ALA A 373 25.58 -10.05 -10.78
C ALA A 373 24.73 -11.30 -11.08
N PHE A 374 23.68 -11.17 -11.90
CA PHE A 374 22.91 -12.33 -12.37
C PHE A 374 23.64 -13.09 -13.47
N HIS A 375 24.29 -12.43 -14.44
CA HIS A 375 25.10 -13.12 -15.45
C HIS A 375 26.26 -13.91 -14.83
N ASP A 376 26.99 -13.32 -13.88
CA ASP A 376 28.07 -14.00 -13.15
C ASP A 376 27.54 -15.26 -12.44
N PHE A 377 26.40 -15.14 -11.75
CA PHE A 377 25.79 -16.27 -11.04
C PHE A 377 25.25 -17.34 -12.01
N ASN A 378 24.62 -16.92 -13.10
CA ASN A 378 24.08 -17.82 -14.12
C ASN A 378 25.18 -18.60 -14.83
N ALA A 379 26.28 -17.94 -15.21
CA ALA A 379 27.43 -18.57 -15.85
C ALA A 379 28.00 -19.72 -15.00
N VAL A 380 28.10 -19.53 -13.68
CA VAL A 380 28.51 -20.61 -12.76
C VAL A 380 27.50 -21.75 -12.74
N MET A 381 26.20 -21.46 -12.57
CA MET A 381 25.15 -22.49 -12.46
C MET A 381 24.93 -23.29 -13.77
N THR A 382 25.17 -22.69 -14.94
CA THR A 382 25.09 -23.38 -16.23
C THR A 382 26.17 -24.47 -16.36
N THR A 383 27.36 -24.28 -15.75
CA THR A 383 28.39 -25.33 -15.75
C THR A 383 28.03 -26.57 -14.92
N GLU A 384 27.05 -26.45 -14.01
CA GLU A 384 26.48 -27.56 -13.25
C GLU A 384 25.24 -28.19 -13.92
N SER A 385 24.96 -27.86 -15.18
CA SER A 385 23.84 -28.41 -15.99
C SER A 385 22.44 -28.29 -15.35
N SER A 386 22.28 -27.37 -14.40
CA SER A 386 21.07 -27.25 -13.58
C SER A 386 20.21 -26.04 -13.95
N ALA A 387 20.82 -24.99 -14.53
CA ALA A 387 20.17 -23.70 -14.79
C ALA A 387 19.13 -23.72 -15.93
N GLU A 388 19.33 -24.52 -16.99
CA GLU A 388 18.42 -24.56 -18.15
C GLU A 388 16.98 -24.93 -17.74
N GLY A 389 16.81 -26.01 -16.97
CA GLY A 389 15.49 -26.40 -16.47
C GLY A 389 14.88 -25.40 -15.48
N TRP A 390 15.68 -24.57 -14.81
CA TRP A 390 15.16 -23.51 -13.93
C TRP A 390 14.66 -22.31 -14.73
N LYS A 391 15.29 -21.99 -15.86
CA LYS A 391 14.84 -20.96 -16.80
C LYS A 391 13.44 -21.29 -17.33
N ASP A 392 13.27 -22.49 -17.88
CA ASP A 392 11.98 -22.99 -18.39
C ASP A 392 10.87 -22.92 -17.33
N MET A 393 11.16 -23.33 -16.08
CA MET A 393 10.20 -23.25 -14.98
C MET A 393 9.78 -21.82 -14.63
N VAL A 394 10.72 -20.87 -14.66
CA VAL A 394 10.42 -19.44 -14.38
C VAL A 394 9.63 -18.82 -15.53
N GLU A 395 10.00 -19.10 -16.77
CA GLU A 395 9.35 -18.52 -17.94
C GLU A 395 7.94 -19.07 -18.15
N ALA A 396 7.71 -20.36 -17.87
CA ALA A 396 6.36 -20.92 -17.82
C ALA A 396 5.47 -20.20 -16.79
N TRP A 397 5.99 -19.94 -15.59
CA TRP A 397 5.26 -19.25 -14.52
C TRP A 397 5.08 -17.74 -14.75
N GLU A 398 6.06 -17.04 -15.32
CA GLU A 398 5.94 -15.62 -15.67
C GLU A 398 4.93 -15.38 -16.81
N ASN A 399 4.77 -16.36 -17.71
CA ASN A 399 3.76 -16.33 -18.77
C ASN A 399 2.36 -16.69 -18.27
N ASP A 400 2.24 -17.73 -17.44
CA ASP A 400 0.99 -18.13 -16.78
C ASP A 400 1.20 -18.35 -15.27
N LEU A 401 0.65 -17.42 -14.47
CA LEU A 401 0.73 -17.46 -13.00
C LEU A 401 -0.03 -18.65 -12.38
N ALA A 402 -0.84 -19.40 -13.14
CA ALA A 402 -1.46 -20.65 -12.71
C ALA A 402 -0.52 -21.86 -12.85
N SER A 403 0.59 -21.75 -13.57
CA SER A 403 1.63 -22.78 -13.66
C SER A 403 2.37 -22.99 -12.32
N PRO A 404 3.09 -24.12 -12.13
CA PRO A 404 3.80 -24.40 -10.89
C PRO A 404 4.79 -23.28 -10.52
N ASN A 405 4.58 -22.64 -9.37
CA ASN A 405 5.36 -21.48 -8.94
C ASN A 405 6.80 -21.90 -8.52
N PRO A 406 7.85 -21.43 -9.20
CA PRO A 406 9.24 -21.84 -8.96
C PRO A 406 9.85 -21.22 -7.70
N PHE A 407 9.13 -20.37 -6.97
CA PHE A 407 9.57 -19.83 -5.69
C PHE A 407 9.06 -20.64 -4.50
N ILE A 408 8.18 -21.63 -4.74
CA ILE A 408 7.73 -22.59 -3.72
C ILE A 408 8.84 -23.61 -3.44
N VAL A 409 9.04 -23.88 -2.14
CA VAL A 409 9.86 -25.01 -1.65
C VAL A 409 9.05 -26.30 -1.89
N THR A 410 9.63 -27.27 -2.60
CA THR A 410 8.90 -28.46 -3.06
C THR A 410 8.76 -29.56 -2.00
N ARG A 411 9.43 -29.39 -0.86
CA ARG A 411 9.59 -30.40 0.20
C ARG A 411 8.46 -30.32 1.24
N PRO A 412 7.99 -31.46 1.80
CA PRO A 412 7.01 -31.43 2.88
C PRO A 412 7.60 -30.87 4.18
N THR A 413 7.11 -29.71 4.63
CA THR A 413 7.43 -29.19 5.97
C THR A 413 6.74 -30.06 7.03
N VAL A 414 7.51 -30.72 7.89
CA VAL A 414 6.98 -31.52 9.00
C VAL A 414 6.48 -30.58 10.11
N THR A 415 5.17 -30.33 10.14
CA THR A 415 4.53 -29.46 11.15
C THR A 415 3.99 -30.26 12.34
N LEU A 416 3.91 -29.65 13.52
CA LEU A 416 3.37 -30.26 14.73
C LEU A 416 1.90 -30.69 14.53
N ALA A 417 1.14 -29.92 13.76
CA ALA A 417 -0.24 -30.25 13.41
C ALA A 417 -0.33 -31.53 12.55
N GLY A 418 0.56 -31.68 11.56
CA GLY A 418 0.63 -32.88 10.72
C GLY A 418 0.99 -34.13 11.53
N VAL A 419 2.00 -34.04 12.41
CA VAL A 419 2.37 -35.18 13.28
C VAL A 419 1.24 -35.52 14.27
N ARG A 420 0.55 -34.53 14.83
CA ARG A 420 -0.62 -34.78 15.71
C ARG A 420 -1.77 -35.46 14.98
N LEU A 421 -2.07 -35.06 13.73
CA LEU A 421 -3.10 -35.71 12.93
C LEU A 421 -2.73 -37.18 12.67
N GLN A 422 -1.49 -37.42 12.22
CA GLN A 422 -1.00 -38.77 11.95
C GLN A 422 -1.04 -39.66 13.20
N LEU A 423 -0.64 -39.13 14.37
CA LEU A 423 -0.73 -39.86 15.64
C LEU A 423 -2.18 -40.15 16.05
N ALA A 424 -3.12 -39.24 15.79
CA ALA A 424 -4.54 -39.46 16.08
C ALA A 424 -5.17 -40.50 15.13
N GLU A 425 -4.72 -40.57 13.88
CA GLU A 425 -5.10 -41.61 12.92
C GLU A 425 -4.49 -42.98 13.32
N GLU A 426 -3.21 -43.00 13.74
CA GLU A 426 -2.53 -44.16 14.32
C GLU A 426 -3.24 -44.65 15.61
N GLU A 427 -3.71 -43.74 16.48
CA GLU A 427 -4.45 -44.08 17.71
C GLU A 427 -5.87 -44.58 17.42
N ALA A 428 -6.60 -43.94 16.51
CA ALA A 428 -7.94 -44.35 16.09
C ALA A 428 -7.96 -45.76 15.47
N ALA A 429 -6.87 -46.17 14.81
CA ALA A 429 -6.70 -47.51 14.27
C ALA A 429 -6.42 -48.60 15.34
N ASN A 430 -5.98 -48.22 16.55
CA ASN A 430 -5.46 -49.15 17.57
C ASN A 430 -6.41 -49.40 18.77
N LEU A 431 -7.63 -48.86 18.75
CA LEU A 431 -8.55 -48.95 19.88
C LEU A 431 -9.23 -50.33 20.03
N THR A 432 -8.68 -51.20 20.88
CA THR A 432 -9.47 -52.24 21.57
C THR A 432 -9.14 -52.32 23.07
N ALA A 433 -10.17 -52.10 23.90
CA ALA A 433 -10.27 -52.45 25.33
C ALA A 433 -9.16 -52.01 26.33
N SER A 434 -9.46 -50.96 27.10
CA SER A 434 -9.34 -51.04 28.56
C SER A 434 -10.35 -50.10 29.26
N ARG A 435 -10.74 -50.43 30.49
CA ARG A 435 -11.60 -49.63 31.39
C ARG A 435 -10.89 -49.49 32.73
N GLU A 436 -10.47 -48.29 33.12
CA GLU A 436 -10.24 -47.96 34.53
C GLU A 436 -10.76 -46.56 34.89
N THR A 437 -11.13 -46.40 36.16
CA THR A 437 -11.85 -45.25 36.73
C THR A 437 -10.91 -44.18 37.30
N PRO A 438 -11.36 -42.92 37.45
CA PRO A 438 -10.46 -41.78 37.37
C PRO A 438 -9.72 -41.43 38.66
N PHE A 439 -8.41 -41.23 38.54
CA PHE A 439 -7.66 -40.27 39.36
C PHE A 439 -7.83 -38.86 38.78
N PRO A 440 -7.73 -37.76 39.56
CA PRO A 440 -7.76 -36.39 39.01
C PRO A 440 -6.54 -36.13 38.11
N ALA A 441 -6.72 -36.32 36.80
CA ALA A 441 -5.63 -36.21 35.81
C ALA A 441 -4.96 -34.83 35.78
N GLN A 442 -5.59 -33.79 36.31
CA GLN A 442 -5.03 -32.43 36.38
C GLN A 442 -3.88 -32.29 37.39
N GLU A 443 -3.73 -33.21 38.35
CA GLU A 443 -2.73 -33.11 39.43
C GLU A 443 -1.50 -34.01 39.22
N MET A 444 -1.50 -34.86 38.18
CA MET A 444 -0.36 -35.72 37.87
C MET A 444 0.75 -34.93 37.15
N PRO A 445 2.00 -34.94 37.63
CA PRO A 445 3.14 -34.41 36.87
C PRO A 445 3.30 -35.19 35.56
N LEU A 446 3.08 -34.50 34.44
CA LEU A 446 3.23 -35.05 33.10
C LEU A 446 4.73 -35.18 32.76
N LEU A 447 5.30 -36.31 33.19
CA LEU A 447 6.69 -36.68 32.92
C LEU A 447 6.82 -37.19 31.48
N LEU A 448 7.31 -36.32 30.59
CA LEU A 448 7.65 -36.69 29.22
C LEU A 448 8.87 -37.63 29.19
N PRO A 449 8.96 -38.57 28.23
CA PRO A 449 10.12 -39.46 28.06
C PRO A 449 11.49 -38.75 28.11
N SER A 450 11.63 -37.56 27.53
CA SER A 450 12.85 -36.74 27.56
C SER A 450 13.24 -36.23 28.96
N ALA A 451 12.28 -36.12 29.89
CA ALA A 451 12.50 -35.67 31.26
C ALA A 451 12.82 -36.81 32.25
N ILE A 452 12.57 -38.07 31.87
CA ILE A 452 12.83 -39.28 32.69
C ILE A 452 13.94 -40.17 32.12
N GLN A 453 14.58 -39.72 31.04
CA GLN A 453 15.60 -40.49 30.36
C GLN A 453 16.81 -40.72 31.27
N GLY A 454 17.14 -41.99 31.51
CA GLY A 454 18.22 -42.40 32.42
C GLY A 454 17.84 -42.46 33.91
N THR A 455 16.65 -42.00 34.30
CA THR A 455 16.13 -42.15 35.68
C THR A 455 15.07 -43.24 35.80
N MET A 456 14.29 -43.48 34.74
CA MET A 456 13.25 -44.52 34.68
C MET A 456 13.26 -45.25 33.33
N ALA A 457 12.79 -46.50 33.31
CA ALA A 457 12.52 -47.21 32.07
C ALA A 457 11.28 -46.62 31.37
N CYS A 458 11.40 -46.33 30.08
CA CYS A 458 10.30 -45.84 29.25
C CYS A 458 10.25 -46.64 27.94
N SER A 459 9.05 -46.78 27.36
CA SER A 459 8.87 -47.52 26.11
C SER A 459 9.53 -46.79 24.93
N PRO A 460 10.32 -47.47 24.08
CA PRO A 460 10.87 -46.87 22.86
C PRO A 460 9.80 -46.27 21.94
N ALA A 461 8.58 -46.83 21.93
CA ALA A 461 7.47 -46.27 21.15
C ALA A 461 7.02 -44.90 21.67
N LEU A 462 7.02 -44.66 22.99
CA LEU A 462 6.67 -43.37 23.57
C LEU A 462 7.78 -42.33 23.37
N MET A 463 9.05 -42.76 23.48
CA MET A 463 10.20 -41.94 23.10
C MET A 463 10.13 -41.50 21.64
N GLU A 464 9.75 -42.41 20.73
CA GLU A 464 9.62 -42.15 19.30
C GLU A 464 8.49 -41.14 19.00
N VAL A 465 7.35 -41.26 19.69
CA VAL A 465 6.23 -40.31 19.59
C VAL A 465 6.64 -38.91 20.07
N GLU A 466 7.29 -38.80 21.23
CA GLU A 466 7.80 -37.52 21.71
C GLU A 466 8.85 -36.95 20.75
N TRP A 467 9.77 -37.78 20.25
CA TRP A 467 10.79 -37.34 19.29
C TRP A 467 10.16 -36.79 18.01
N ARG A 468 9.14 -37.46 17.44
CA ARG A 468 8.39 -36.97 16.26
C ARG A 468 7.73 -35.62 16.55
N LEU A 469 7.06 -35.48 17.71
CA LEU A 469 6.41 -34.23 18.13
C LEU A 469 7.41 -33.09 18.36
N CYS A 470 8.52 -33.34 19.04
CA CYS A 470 9.57 -32.36 19.27
C CYS A 470 10.30 -31.99 17.98
N TYR A 471 10.49 -32.91 17.04
CA TYR A 471 11.13 -32.65 15.75
C TYR A 471 10.27 -31.69 14.91
N ALA A 472 8.97 -31.97 14.85
CA ALA A 472 8.00 -31.12 14.18
C ALA A 472 7.88 -29.73 14.85
N LEU A 473 7.76 -29.69 16.18
CA LEU A 473 7.73 -28.44 16.95
C LEU A 473 9.02 -27.63 16.78
N ALA A 474 10.19 -28.26 16.73
CA ALA A 474 11.46 -27.57 16.49
C ALA A 474 11.49 -26.94 15.08
N ASN A 475 10.95 -27.62 14.07
CA ASN A 475 10.82 -27.05 12.71
C ASN A 475 9.86 -25.86 12.68
N ASP A 476 8.68 -25.97 13.31
CA ASP A 476 7.71 -24.86 13.42
C ASP A 476 8.34 -23.63 14.11
N ILE A 477 8.97 -23.82 15.29
CA ILE A 477 9.62 -22.71 16.02
C ILE A 477 10.81 -22.13 15.22
N LEU A 478 11.57 -22.98 14.51
CA LEU A 478 12.67 -22.50 13.68
C LEU A 478 12.17 -21.63 12.52
N ASN A 479 10.97 -21.91 12.00
CA ASN A 479 10.33 -21.05 11.01
C ASN A 479 9.88 -19.71 11.61
N ASP A 480 9.17 -19.73 12.74
CA ASP A 480 8.78 -18.52 13.49
C ASP A 480 10.03 -17.62 13.75
N LEU A 481 11.11 -18.23 14.24
CA LEU A 481 12.39 -17.57 14.52
C LEU A 481 13.01 -16.96 13.26
N ARG A 482 13.03 -17.69 12.13
CA ARG A 482 13.53 -17.19 10.84
C ARG A 482 12.68 -16.01 10.34
N GLN A 483 11.36 -16.06 10.48
CA GLN A 483 10.45 -14.97 10.11
C GLN A 483 10.69 -13.72 10.97
N HIS A 484 10.74 -13.87 12.29
CA HIS A 484 11.03 -12.75 13.20
C HIS A 484 12.42 -12.14 12.97
N LEU A 485 13.46 -12.96 12.69
CA LEU A 485 14.80 -12.47 12.34
C LEU A 485 14.82 -11.68 11.02
N ARG A 486 14.13 -12.16 9.97
CA ARG A 486 13.97 -11.45 8.68
C ARG A 486 13.27 -10.11 8.87
N LEU A 487 12.15 -10.11 9.61
CA LEU A 487 11.38 -8.90 9.93
C LEU A 487 12.24 -7.88 10.69
N ARG A 488 12.98 -8.33 11.72
CA ARG A 488 13.89 -7.48 12.50
C ARG A 488 14.96 -6.84 11.61
N SER A 489 15.62 -7.64 10.76
CA SER A 489 16.66 -7.15 9.84
C SER A 489 16.10 -6.06 8.92
N HIS A 490 14.94 -6.31 8.31
CA HIS A 490 14.26 -5.34 7.45
C HIS A 490 13.89 -4.05 8.21
N MET A 491 13.40 -4.16 9.46
CA MET A 491 13.07 -2.98 10.28
C MET A 491 14.31 -2.12 10.61
N TYR A 492 15.48 -2.73 10.83
CA TYR A 492 16.73 -1.96 11.00
C TYR A 492 17.10 -1.20 9.73
N ILE A 493 17.13 -1.88 8.58
CA ILE A 493 17.43 -1.27 7.27
C ILE A 493 16.46 -0.13 6.96
N TYR A 494 15.14 -0.35 7.18
CA TYR A 494 14.11 0.66 6.98
C TYR A 494 14.30 1.86 7.91
N LYS A 495 14.60 1.62 9.20
CA LYS A 495 14.87 2.69 10.17
C LYS A 495 16.05 3.55 9.72
N ASP A 496 17.15 2.92 9.32
CA ASP A 496 18.36 3.65 8.93
C ASP A 496 18.18 4.41 7.61
N ARG A 497 17.51 3.81 6.62
CA ARG A 497 17.29 4.44 5.31
C ARG A 497 16.23 5.57 5.37
N PHE A 498 15.13 5.40 6.10
CA PHE A 498 13.95 6.28 5.99
C PHE A 498 13.53 7.02 7.28
N VAL A 499 13.81 6.50 8.48
CA VAL A 499 13.31 7.10 9.72
C VAL A 499 14.17 8.29 10.14
N ARG A 500 13.54 9.47 10.28
CA ARG A 500 14.16 10.73 10.68
C ARG A 500 13.35 11.40 11.79
N GLY A 501 14.01 12.17 12.66
CA GLY A 501 13.39 12.82 13.82
C GLY A 501 13.29 11.93 15.06
N GLN A 502 13.26 12.56 16.24
CA GLN A 502 13.40 11.86 17.54
C GLN A 502 12.19 10.98 17.87
N ARG A 503 10.96 11.50 17.70
CA ARG A 503 9.71 10.78 18.01
C ARG A 503 9.52 9.53 17.14
N GLN A 504 9.83 9.63 15.85
CA GLN A 504 9.76 8.52 14.90
C GLN A 504 10.83 7.46 15.20
N ASN A 505 12.05 7.88 15.55
CA ASN A 505 13.11 6.98 15.99
C ASN A 505 12.73 6.19 17.25
N THR A 506 12.14 6.85 18.26
CA THR A 506 11.67 6.16 19.47
C THR A 506 10.61 5.11 19.13
N ARG A 507 9.62 5.45 18.29
CA ARG A 507 8.58 4.49 17.86
C ARG A 507 9.16 3.30 17.09
N ALA A 508 10.02 3.55 16.10
CA ALA A 508 10.67 2.49 15.33
C ALA A 508 11.49 1.56 16.25
N ARG A 509 12.19 2.12 17.25
CA ARG A 509 12.91 1.32 18.27
C ARG A 509 11.97 0.49 19.14
N THR A 510 10.81 1.02 19.54
CA THR A 510 9.81 0.24 20.29
C THR A 510 9.28 -0.93 19.44
N THR A 511 8.97 -0.71 18.16
CA THR A 511 8.52 -1.79 17.26
C THR A 511 9.61 -2.85 17.04
N ILE A 512 10.86 -2.42 16.83
CA ILE A 512 12.01 -3.33 16.73
C ILE A 512 12.17 -4.16 18.02
N GLN A 513 12.03 -3.56 19.20
CA GLN A 513 12.12 -4.28 20.47
C GLN A 513 11.03 -5.34 20.61
N ILE A 514 9.78 -5.06 20.18
CA ILE A 514 8.71 -6.06 20.20
C ILE A 514 9.06 -7.28 19.32
N VAL A 515 9.75 -7.08 18.19
CA VAL A 515 10.23 -8.20 17.36
C VAL A 515 11.43 -8.90 18.01
N GLU A 516 12.34 -8.16 18.64
CA GLU A 516 13.45 -8.71 19.43
C GLU A 516 12.96 -9.62 20.56
N ASP A 517 11.94 -9.19 21.29
CA ASP A 517 11.35 -9.97 22.39
C ASP A 517 10.76 -11.30 21.86
N LYS A 518 10.13 -11.29 20.69
CA LYS A 518 9.67 -12.52 20.00
C LYS A 518 10.83 -13.42 19.56
N VAL A 519 11.88 -12.85 18.94
CA VAL A 519 13.11 -13.60 18.59
C VAL A 519 13.68 -14.31 19.82
N ASN A 520 13.72 -13.64 20.97
CA ASN A 520 14.22 -14.23 22.22
C ASN A 520 13.30 -15.33 22.78
N VAL A 521 11.98 -15.17 22.69
CA VAL A 521 11.01 -16.21 23.06
C VAL A 521 11.17 -17.45 22.18
N ASP A 522 11.23 -17.29 20.86
CA ASP A 522 11.34 -18.42 19.92
C ASP A 522 12.71 -19.09 20.00
N ALA A 523 13.80 -18.33 20.16
CA ALA A 523 15.12 -18.89 20.41
C ALA A 523 15.17 -19.70 21.72
N THR A 524 14.44 -19.27 22.75
CA THR A 524 14.33 -20.02 24.02
C THR A 524 13.52 -21.30 23.82
N ARG A 525 12.34 -21.22 23.20
CA ARG A 525 11.49 -22.38 22.86
C ARG A 525 12.27 -23.41 22.04
N TYR A 526 12.97 -22.97 20.99
CA TYR A 526 13.77 -23.83 20.12
C TYR A 526 14.87 -24.54 20.90
N ARG A 527 15.62 -23.84 21.77
CA ARG A 527 16.65 -24.45 22.62
C ARG A 527 16.07 -25.51 23.55
N THR A 528 14.92 -25.25 24.17
CA THR A 528 14.25 -26.24 25.04
C THR A 528 13.83 -27.48 24.25
N THR A 529 13.17 -27.32 23.11
CA THR A 529 12.73 -28.44 22.25
C THR A 529 13.92 -29.20 21.66
N PHE A 530 14.99 -28.51 21.27
CA PHE A 530 16.21 -29.12 20.75
C PHE A 530 16.97 -29.93 21.82
N SER A 531 17.01 -29.46 23.07
CA SER A 531 17.55 -30.26 24.18
C SER A 531 16.79 -31.57 24.39
N ALA A 532 15.45 -31.55 24.30
CA ALA A 532 14.63 -32.77 24.36
C ALA A 532 14.92 -33.73 23.18
N LEU A 533 15.09 -33.20 21.97
CA LEU A 533 15.50 -33.98 20.79
C LEU A 533 16.87 -34.63 20.96
N VAL A 534 17.86 -33.87 21.44
CA VAL A 534 19.23 -34.37 21.65
C VAL A 534 19.28 -35.44 22.73
N ALA A 535 18.47 -35.31 23.79
CA ALA A 535 18.32 -36.36 24.78
C ALA A 535 17.77 -37.63 24.13
N LEU A 536 16.55 -37.58 23.57
CA LEU A 536 15.85 -38.73 23.01
C LEU A 536 16.63 -39.43 21.87
N ALA A 537 17.32 -38.67 21.02
CA ALA A 537 18.10 -39.19 19.90
C ALA A 537 19.16 -40.22 20.33
N GLN A 538 19.78 -40.04 21.51
CA GLN A 538 20.80 -40.97 22.03
C GLN A 538 20.23 -42.35 22.35
N SER A 539 19.00 -42.43 22.89
CA SER A 539 18.36 -43.71 23.22
C SER A 539 17.61 -44.34 22.05
N LEU A 540 17.16 -43.53 21.07
CA LEU A 540 16.53 -43.99 19.83
C LEU A 540 17.54 -44.36 18.73
N ASN A 541 18.85 -44.23 18.99
CA ASN A 541 19.94 -44.44 18.04
C ASN A 541 19.78 -43.62 16.74
N LYS A 542 19.25 -42.40 16.86
CA LYS A 542 19.03 -41.45 15.76
C LYS A 542 20.19 -40.46 15.67
N GLU A 543 20.65 -40.19 14.46
CA GLU A 543 21.59 -39.08 14.23
C GLU A 543 20.90 -37.74 14.50
N SER A 544 21.47 -36.92 15.36
CA SER A 544 21.07 -35.51 15.49
C SER A 544 21.78 -34.69 14.42
N GLU A 545 21.04 -33.86 13.67
CA GLU A 545 21.61 -33.09 12.55
C GLU A 545 22.77 -32.18 12.96
N GLY A 546 22.79 -31.74 14.23
CA GLY A 546 23.89 -30.97 14.82
C GLY A 546 25.24 -31.70 14.96
N ARG A 547 25.34 -32.97 14.54
CA ARG A 547 26.62 -33.72 14.46
C ARG A 547 27.12 -33.98 13.04
N ARG A 548 26.42 -33.56 11.98
CA ARG A 548 26.97 -33.64 10.63
C ARG A 548 28.16 -32.69 10.49
N THR A 549 29.31 -33.22 10.12
CA THR A 549 30.44 -32.42 9.64
C THR A 549 29.99 -31.68 8.39
N LEU A 550 29.91 -30.35 8.45
CA LEU A 550 29.66 -29.50 7.28
C LEU A 550 30.80 -29.75 6.29
N ALA A 551 30.50 -30.19 5.06
CA ALA A 551 31.56 -30.45 4.09
C ALA A 551 32.23 -29.16 3.59
N TRP A 552 33.28 -29.29 2.78
CA TRP A 552 34.17 -28.18 2.46
C TRP A 552 33.55 -27.07 1.58
N ILE A 553 32.61 -27.40 0.66
CA ILE A 553 31.73 -26.42 -0.05
C ILE A 553 31.08 -25.48 0.96
N TRP A 554 30.91 -26.01 2.16
CA TRP A 554 30.08 -25.50 3.20
C TRP A 554 30.88 -24.82 4.32
N MET A 555 32.18 -24.55 4.09
CA MET A 555 33.10 -23.85 5.00
C MET A 555 33.76 -22.57 4.41
N ALA A 556 33.08 -21.91 3.48
CA ALA A 556 33.09 -20.44 3.34
C ALA A 556 31.62 -19.97 3.47
N PRO A 557 31.33 -18.84 4.13
CA PRO A 557 30.27 -18.79 5.12
C PRO A 557 28.87 -19.03 4.56
N GLY A 558 28.15 -19.99 5.17
CA GLY A 558 26.69 -20.08 5.04
C GLY A 558 26.17 -21.39 4.47
N ALA A 559 26.75 -22.52 4.84
CA ALA A 559 26.45 -23.78 4.18
C ALA A 559 26.65 -24.99 5.16
N GLY A 560 25.97 -26.13 4.94
CA GLY A 560 26.24 -27.47 5.51
C GLY A 560 25.79 -28.62 4.60
N GLU A 561 26.47 -29.77 4.60
CA GLU A 561 26.16 -30.91 3.70
C GLU A 561 24.85 -31.61 4.09
N GLY A 562 23.75 -31.18 3.45
CA GLY A 562 22.48 -31.89 3.43
C GLY A 562 22.45 -32.98 2.35
N SER A 563 21.36 -33.75 2.29
CA SER A 563 21.09 -34.63 1.14
C SER A 563 21.16 -33.82 -0.16
N VAL A 564 21.74 -34.36 -1.24
CA VAL A 564 22.00 -33.63 -2.51
C VAL A 564 20.83 -32.78 -3.03
N GLY A 565 19.58 -33.20 -2.84
CA GLY A 565 18.40 -32.43 -3.23
C GLY A 565 18.03 -31.20 -2.37
N ASP A 566 18.66 -31.00 -1.21
CA ASP A 566 18.39 -29.85 -0.30
C ASP A 566 19.14 -28.60 -0.76
N THR A 567 20.37 -28.83 -1.23
CA THR A 567 21.21 -27.92 -2.01
C THR A 567 20.48 -27.40 -3.24
N GLN A 568 19.94 -28.34 -4.05
CA GLN A 568 19.38 -28.06 -5.37
C GLN A 568 18.12 -27.18 -5.30
N ASP A 569 17.20 -27.46 -4.37
CA ASP A 569 15.96 -26.67 -4.23
C ASP A 569 16.25 -25.24 -3.70
N SER A 570 17.27 -25.10 -2.84
CA SER A 570 17.72 -23.81 -2.31
C SER A 570 18.43 -22.96 -3.37
N LEU A 571 19.34 -23.57 -4.15
CA LEU A 571 20.04 -22.92 -5.27
C LEU A 571 19.06 -22.46 -6.34
N ARG A 572 18.12 -23.34 -6.75
CA ARG A 572 17.03 -23.02 -7.67
C ARG A 572 16.27 -21.78 -7.23
N ILE A 573 15.80 -21.72 -5.98
CA ILE A 573 15.03 -20.60 -5.46
C ILE A 573 15.84 -19.29 -5.46
N GLU A 574 17.12 -19.31 -5.08
CA GLU A 574 17.96 -18.10 -5.10
C GLU A 574 18.38 -17.67 -6.52
N TRP A 575 18.57 -18.61 -7.45
CA TRP A 575 18.75 -18.32 -8.88
C TRP A 575 17.50 -17.65 -9.47
N CYS A 576 16.31 -18.21 -9.23
CA CYS A 576 15.04 -17.61 -9.67
C CYS A 576 14.88 -16.19 -9.10
N LYS A 577 15.24 -15.97 -7.83
CA LYS A 577 15.19 -14.64 -7.19
C LYS A 577 16.23 -13.69 -7.76
N ALA A 578 17.41 -14.17 -8.15
CA ALA A 578 18.44 -13.36 -8.80
C ALA A 578 17.98 -12.89 -10.18
N ARG A 579 17.47 -13.81 -11.02
CA ARG A 579 16.84 -13.48 -12.32
C ARG A 579 15.72 -12.47 -12.14
N ALA A 580 14.78 -12.72 -11.22
CA ALA A 580 13.69 -11.80 -10.94
C ALA A 580 14.20 -10.41 -10.50
N ARG A 581 15.23 -10.31 -9.64
CA ARG A 581 15.81 -9.01 -9.26
C ARG A 581 16.40 -8.25 -10.46
N ALA A 582 17.14 -8.93 -11.34
CA ALA A 582 17.67 -8.32 -12.56
C ALA A 582 16.53 -7.81 -13.46
N HIS A 583 15.58 -8.68 -13.81
CA HIS A 583 14.43 -8.34 -14.66
C HIS A 583 13.60 -7.20 -14.07
N ARG A 584 13.33 -7.18 -12.76
CA ARG A 584 12.57 -6.09 -12.10
C ARG A 584 13.30 -4.73 -12.10
N TRP A 585 14.62 -4.69 -12.33
CA TRP A 585 15.37 -3.43 -12.53
C TRP A 585 15.42 -3.01 -14.01
N THR A 586 15.55 -3.95 -14.94
CA THR A 586 15.36 -3.69 -16.38
C THR A 586 13.96 -3.15 -16.67
N GLU A 587 12.92 -3.78 -16.11
CA GLU A 587 11.53 -3.29 -16.16
C GLU A 587 11.37 -1.88 -15.56
N GLU A 588 12.14 -1.49 -14.53
CA GLU A 588 12.02 -0.15 -13.96
C GLU A 588 12.59 0.91 -14.89
N CYS A 589 13.62 0.58 -15.68
CA CYS A 589 14.13 1.46 -16.72
C CYS A 589 13.06 1.68 -17.80
N GLN A 590 12.48 0.59 -18.34
CA GLN A 590 11.42 0.61 -19.35
C GLN A 590 10.15 1.34 -18.84
N LEU A 591 9.67 1.04 -17.63
CA LEU A 591 8.50 1.69 -17.05
C LEU A 591 8.74 3.18 -16.76
N LEU A 592 9.94 3.57 -16.32
CA LEU A 592 10.26 4.99 -16.12
C LEU A 592 10.28 5.76 -17.44
N GLU A 593 10.75 5.17 -18.53
CA GLU A 593 10.72 5.77 -19.87
C GLU A 593 9.28 5.99 -20.35
N GLU A 594 8.43 4.96 -20.31
CA GLU A 594 7.02 5.05 -20.70
C GLU A 594 6.21 5.95 -19.73
N GLU A 595 6.58 6.03 -18.44
CA GLU A 595 6.04 7.03 -17.51
C GLU A 595 6.47 8.45 -17.89
N MET A 596 7.74 8.70 -18.26
CA MET A 596 8.20 10.02 -18.73
C MET A 596 7.49 10.44 -20.01
N ARG A 597 7.40 9.56 -21.01
CA ARG A 597 6.64 9.80 -22.26
C ARG A 597 5.18 10.18 -21.95
N ARG A 598 4.50 9.41 -21.10
CA ARG A 598 3.13 9.69 -20.64
C ARG A 598 2.98 11.04 -19.95
N VAL A 599 3.98 11.50 -19.19
CA VAL A 599 3.95 12.84 -18.58
C VAL A 599 3.92 13.93 -19.66
N LEU A 600 4.77 13.83 -20.69
CA LEU A 600 4.84 14.85 -21.76
C LEU A 600 3.52 14.92 -22.54
N GLU A 601 3.04 13.78 -23.05
CA GLU A 601 1.73 13.70 -23.74
C GLU A 601 0.59 14.26 -22.88
N PHE A 602 0.55 13.90 -21.60
CA PHE A 602 -0.51 14.38 -20.71
C PHE A 602 -0.46 15.90 -20.53
N GLN A 603 0.72 16.53 -20.47
CA GLN A 603 0.81 17.99 -20.35
C GLN A 603 0.36 18.70 -21.64
N GLU A 604 0.66 18.17 -22.83
CA GLU A 604 0.19 18.78 -24.07
C GLU A 604 -1.30 18.53 -24.33
N TRP A 605 -1.81 17.35 -23.96
CA TRP A 605 -3.25 17.07 -23.97
C TRP A 605 -4.03 18.04 -23.09
N ILE A 606 -3.62 18.24 -21.83
CA ILE A 606 -4.32 19.17 -20.94
C ILE A 606 -4.07 20.63 -21.35
N ALA A 607 -2.94 20.97 -21.99
CA ALA A 607 -2.72 22.30 -22.58
C ALA A 607 -3.71 22.57 -23.71
N SER A 608 -3.84 21.62 -24.64
CA SER A 608 -4.81 21.68 -25.75
C SER A 608 -6.24 21.78 -25.25
N TRP A 609 -6.63 20.95 -24.27
CA TRP A 609 -7.94 21.03 -23.62
C TRP A 609 -8.24 22.42 -23.04
N TRP A 610 -7.24 23.11 -22.47
CA TRP A 610 -7.39 24.49 -22.01
C TRP A 610 -7.54 25.49 -23.16
N LEU A 611 -6.89 25.28 -24.31
CA LEU A 611 -7.11 26.10 -25.50
C LEU A 611 -8.56 25.92 -26.01
N ASP A 612 -9.06 24.68 -26.07
CA ASP A 612 -10.48 24.41 -26.40
C ASP A 612 -11.43 25.14 -25.43
N GLN A 613 -11.08 25.26 -24.15
CA GLN A 613 -11.88 26.00 -23.18
C GLN A 613 -11.86 27.53 -23.42
N ALA A 614 -10.84 28.06 -24.10
CA ALA A 614 -10.76 29.47 -24.47
C ALA A 614 -11.70 29.82 -25.65
N GLU A 615 -12.07 28.84 -26.48
CA GLU A 615 -13.01 29.03 -27.60
C GLU A 615 -14.50 28.91 -27.17
N ARG A 616 -14.76 28.44 -25.95
CA ARG A 616 -16.13 28.24 -25.43
C ARG A 616 -16.78 29.54 -24.96
N ASN A 617 -17.71 30.06 -25.75
CA ASN A 617 -18.63 31.09 -25.27
C ASN A 617 -19.73 30.49 -24.37
N VAL A 618 -19.77 30.95 -23.11
CA VAL A 618 -20.72 30.51 -22.07
C VAL A 618 -21.83 31.52 -21.77
N GLY A 619 -22.06 32.50 -22.67
CA GLY A 619 -23.15 33.49 -22.55
C GLY A 619 -23.04 34.40 -21.33
N ARG A 620 -21.82 34.73 -20.89
CA ARG A 620 -21.55 35.63 -19.76
C ARG A 620 -21.29 37.07 -20.24
N SER A 621 -21.03 38.00 -19.32
CA SER A 621 -20.68 39.37 -19.71
C SER A 621 -19.32 39.43 -20.43
N PRO A 622 -19.06 40.43 -21.29
CA PRO A 622 -17.80 40.53 -22.04
C PRO A 622 -16.56 40.53 -21.13
N GLU A 623 -16.63 41.15 -19.95
CA GLU A 623 -15.53 41.21 -18.98
C GLU A 623 -15.28 39.85 -18.30
N HIS A 624 -16.33 39.04 -18.15
CA HIS A 624 -16.17 37.65 -17.73
C HIS A 624 -15.51 36.84 -18.85
N GLU A 625 -15.98 36.99 -20.09
CA GLU A 625 -15.47 36.26 -21.25
C GLU A 625 -13.96 36.49 -21.42
N GLU A 626 -13.53 37.76 -21.48
CA GLU A 626 -12.11 38.18 -21.48
C GLU A 626 -11.32 37.50 -20.34
N GLY A 627 -11.84 37.58 -19.11
CA GLY A 627 -11.20 37.00 -17.93
C GLY A 627 -11.11 35.47 -17.93
N SER A 628 -12.08 34.77 -18.53
CA SER A 628 -12.04 33.31 -18.72
C SER A 628 -11.05 32.92 -19.82
N VAL A 629 -11.10 33.59 -20.98
CA VAL A 629 -10.19 33.36 -22.12
C VAL A 629 -8.73 33.55 -21.68
N ALA A 630 -8.42 34.68 -21.04
CA ALA A 630 -7.08 34.95 -20.52
C ALA A 630 -6.62 33.94 -19.45
N TYR A 631 -7.55 33.42 -18.63
CA TYR A 631 -7.23 32.37 -17.66
C TYR A 631 -6.91 31.03 -18.34
N ALA A 632 -7.68 30.64 -19.35
CA ALA A 632 -7.49 29.42 -20.12
C ALA A 632 -6.14 29.40 -20.85
N TYR A 633 -5.81 30.46 -21.61
CA TYR A 633 -4.49 30.61 -22.23
C TYR A 633 -3.34 30.50 -21.22
N ARG A 634 -3.46 31.16 -20.05
CA ARG A 634 -2.47 31.05 -18.97
C ARG A 634 -2.37 29.64 -18.41
N GLN A 635 -3.44 28.86 -18.34
CA GLN A 635 -3.35 27.46 -17.93
C GLN A 635 -2.62 26.62 -18.98
N ALA A 636 -2.92 26.79 -20.28
CA ALA A 636 -2.20 26.10 -21.36
C ALA A 636 -0.69 26.42 -21.34
N GLU A 637 -0.31 27.69 -21.18
CA GLU A 637 1.08 28.12 -21.03
C GLU A 637 1.79 27.43 -19.84
N ILE A 638 1.16 27.39 -18.66
CA ILE A 638 1.72 26.72 -17.48
C ILE A 638 1.97 25.23 -17.74
N ARG A 639 1.10 24.56 -18.50
CA ARG A 639 1.22 23.13 -18.82
C ARG A 639 2.38 22.86 -19.78
N ARG A 640 2.50 23.66 -20.85
CA ARG A 640 3.64 23.61 -21.77
C ARG A 640 4.96 23.97 -21.08
N ALA A 641 4.95 24.93 -20.15
CA ALA A 641 6.12 25.25 -19.33
C ALA A 641 6.57 24.06 -18.44
N ILE A 642 5.63 23.28 -17.88
CA ILE A 642 5.94 22.04 -17.14
C ILE A 642 6.51 20.97 -18.08
N SER A 643 5.93 20.77 -19.28
CA SER A 643 6.47 19.84 -20.29
C SER A 643 7.92 20.20 -20.65
N SER A 644 8.17 21.47 -20.95
CA SER A 644 9.49 21.97 -21.31
C SER A 644 10.53 21.87 -20.19
N ILE A 645 10.11 21.90 -18.92
CA ILE A 645 11.00 21.58 -17.78
C ILE A 645 11.33 20.09 -17.74
N CYS A 646 10.36 19.21 -18.04
CA CYS A 646 10.56 17.77 -18.11
C CYS A 646 11.50 17.39 -19.27
N GLU A 647 11.24 17.87 -20.49
CA GLU A 647 12.10 17.69 -21.67
C GLU A 647 13.56 18.07 -21.38
N ARG A 648 13.81 19.28 -20.84
CA ARG A 648 15.16 19.72 -20.47
C ARG A 648 15.81 18.89 -19.36
N ALA A 649 15.02 18.31 -18.46
CA ALA A 649 15.53 17.46 -17.38
C ALA A 649 15.85 16.04 -17.87
N TRP A 650 15.20 15.57 -18.94
CA TRP A 650 15.25 14.18 -19.40
C TRP A 650 15.96 14.00 -20.75
N LYS A 651 16.47 15.08 -21.37
CA LYS A 651 17.13 15.08 -22.69
C LYS A 651 18.21 14.00 -22.90
N ASP A 652 18.96 13.67 -21.84
CA ASP A 652 20.09 12.72 -21.87
C ASP A 652 19.67 11.30 -21.42
N VAL A 653 18.40 11.11 -21.04
CA VAL A 653 17.91 9.82 -20.51
C VAL A 653 17.91 8.70 -21.55
N PRO A 654 17.51 8.90 -22.82
CA PRO A 654 17.59 7.84 -23.84
C PRO A 654 18.99 7.25 -23.96
N GLU A 655 20.03 8.09 -24.01
CA GLU A 655 21.45 7.67 -24.06
C GLU A 655 21.86 6.81 -22.84
N TRP A 656 21.21 6.97 -21.68
CA TRP A 656 21.49 6.15 -20.48
C TRP A 656 20.74 4.81 -20.48
N LEU A 657 19.66 4.70 -21.26
CA LEU A 657 18.83 3.50 -21.38
C LEU A 657 19.39 2.56 -22.46
N GLU A 658 19.92 3.11 -23.56
CA GLU A 658 20.48 2.40 -24.73
C GLU A 658 21.66 1.43 -24.46
N VAL A 659 22.22 1.37 -23.25
CA VAL A 659 23.27 0.40 -22.90
C VAL A 659 22.71 -1.02 -22.99
N GLU A 660 23.31 -1.82 -23.88
CA GLU A 660 22.76 -3.04 -24.51
C GLU A 660 22.16 -4.09 -23.54
N ASP A 661 20.93 -4.51 -23.85
CA ASP A 661 20.23 -5.61 -23.17
C ASP A 661 20.59 -6.98 -23.80
N GLU A 662 21.80 -7.52 -23.56
CA GLU A 662 22.09 -8.96 -23.76
C GLU A 662 21.68 -9.78 -22.52
N VAL A 663 20.38 -9.76 -22.18
CA VAL A 663 19.80 -10.57 -21.09
C VAL A 663 18.92 -11.68 -21.68
N ASP A 664 19.58 -12.65 -22.30
CA ASP A 664 18.93 -13.81 -22.97
C ASP A 664 18.47 -14.91 -22.00
#